data_AF-A0A8T5JX08-F1
#
_entry.id   AF-A0A8T5JX08-F1
#
_cell.length_a   1.000
_cell.length_b   1.000
_cell.length_c   1.000
_cell.angle_alpha   90.00
_cell.angle_beta   90.00
_cell.angle_gamma   90.00
#
_symmetry.space_group_name_H-M   'P 1'
#
loop_
_entity.id
_entity.type
_entity.pdbx_description
1 polymer ?
#
loop_
_entity_poly.entity_id
_entity_poly.type
_entity_poly.pdbx_seq_one_letter_code
_entity_poly.pdbx_strand_id
1 'polypeptide(L)'
;MRTLLIFSITVVLMSSIVVSQLIQPENEIRTYIENSVPYIGTEIPRMDRIDGTGIKIAVIDTGVDFNHPDLFGWGPDGKVIGGHNFIEENQLPMDTNGHGTKVAGIIAADGNTLGVAHKAKILAYKVSEDGEGVSSELITKAIEKAIEDKADIINISLGVNKTNSKIDSAVNHAWDNGIFVVTAAGNDGPELKTIGSPGRNFESITVGATYNNMTSSLIAILEIDETQYTVIPMVGSSKTQEPIIEKIVFGGFGKNSDLENLDVKDAILIVERGSDIEGELLFFSIKEMNAAKAGAKALIVYNNQPGIFLGELIHEFSEPGYVPQIPVVSIDREEGLEIIKTIEKKGLGIMNLFYNPDFIAHFSSRGPVSPFYIKPDIVAPGAYINTTQINSSYNFTSGTSFAAPHVSGAAALLLQKNPELQNDEIKSLLMTTVQPVSNAYGQEFSLHESGSGRLDISNAYKAKLIINPTNFVINLSPNQLSIEKQLEIKLIEGELGKINVKFEGPEFIEFTHNIKNNNLLMELNIIGEKFGEHEGKIFINHEKIQYTIPVLIHYTEGSISAYEENEKIFFEINHPDKWSSAKITVTNSKNGNTYSITATPDKKTSLEIYENGEYWIDAKIRVDENISNAFDTIKITSLPEEMKLTNIPEKQIIIVISAIIIIGTAGLFIRK
;
A
#
# COMPACT_ATOMS: atom_id res chain seq x y z
N MET A 1 -37.70 -65.87 18.66
CA MET A 1 -36.52 -65.72 17.75
C MET A 1 -36.77 -64.72 16.61
N ARG A 2 -37.86 -64.83 15.83
CA ARG A 2 -38.13 -63.90 14.70
C ARG A 2 -38.27 -62.42 15.12
N THR A 3 -38.92 -62.13 16.24
CA THR A 3 -39.10 -60.75 16.73
C THR A 3 -37.80 -60.10 17.21
N LEU A 4 -36.88 -60.89 17.78
CA LEU A 4 -35.57 -60.43 18.21
C LEU A 4 -34.66 -60.12 17.01
N LEU A 5 -34.78 -60.93 15.94
CA LEU A 5 -34.03 -60.73 14.70
C LEU A 5 -34.47 -59.45 13.98
N ILE A 6 -35.78 -59.18 13.92
CA ILE A 6 -36.34 -57.97 13.31
C ILE A 6 -35.92 -56.73 14.11
N PHE A 7 -36.01 -56.79 15.44
CA PHE A 7 -35.56 -55.68 16.30
C PHE A 7 -34.06 -55.39 16.13
N SER A 8 -33.22 -56.42 16.09
CA SER A 8 -31.78 -56.26 15.91
C SER A 8 -31.44 -55.70 14.52
N ILE A 9 -32.14 -56.11 13.46
CA ILE A 9 -31.96 -55.55 12.11
C ILE A 9 -32.40 -54.08 12.06
N THR A 10 -33.48 -53.72 12.76
CA THR A 10 -33.99 -52.34 12.78
C THR A 10 -33.06 -51.42 13.55
N VAL A 11 -32.48 -51.90 14.67
CA VAL A 11 -31.46 -51.17 15.44
C VAL A 11 -30.18 -51.01 14.63
N VAL A 12 -29.73 -52.05 13.91
CA VAL A 12 -28.57 -51.94 13.01
C VAL A 12 -28.86 -50.93 11.91
N LEU A 13 -30.02 -50.99 11.25
CA LEU A 13 -30.40 -50.03 10.21
C LEU A 13 -30.43 -48.59 10.72
N MET A 14 -31.07 -48.35 11.86
CA MET A 14 -31.11 -47.03 12.51
C MET A 14 -29.72 -46.56 12.92
N SER A 15 -28.88 -47.45 13.46
CA SER A 15 -27.50 -47.10 13.81
C SER A 15 -26.65 -46.81 12.57
N SER A 16 -26.84 -47.51 11.46
CA SER A 16 -26.17 -47.20 10.19
C SER A 16 -26.69 -45.92 9.53
N ILE A 17 -27.97 -45.58 9.71
CA ILE A 17 -28.53 -44.30 9.25
C ILE A 17 -27.98 -43.16 10.09
N VAL A 18 -27.94 -43.30 11.41
CA VAL A 18 -27.33 -42.32 12.33
C VAL A 18 -25.83 -42.18 12.09
N VAL A 19 -25.11 -43.27 11.85
CA VAL A 19 -23.69 -43.24 11.48
C VAL A 19 -23.50 -42.63 10.09
N SER A 20 -24.39 -42.86 9.12
CA SER A 20 -24.33 -42.20 7.80
C SER A 20 -24.71 -40.71 7.84
N GLN A 21 -25.49 -40.28 8.84
CA GLN A 21 -25.81 -38.87 9.09
C GLN A 21 -24.74 -38.17 9.94
N LEU A 22 -23.97 -38.92 10.73
CA LEU A 22 -22.75 -38.45 11.42
C LEU A 22 -21.51 -38.46 10.52
N ILE A 23 -21.51 -39.27 9.46
CA ILE A 23 -20.58 -39.19 8.32
C ILE A 23 -21.26 -38.35 7.23
N GLN A 24 -21.64 -37.12 7.57
CA GLN A 24 -21.50 -36.10 6.54
C GLN A 24 -19.99 -35.96 6.33
N PRO A 25 -19.48 -35.84 5.09
CA PRO A 25 -18.17 -35.23 4.95
C PRO A 25 -18.31 -33.89 5.68
N GLU A 26 -17.53 -33.68 6.74
CA GLU A 26 -17.13 -32.32 7.05
C GLU A 26 -16.70 -31.80 5.69
N ASN A 27 -17.50 -30.90 5.10
CA ASN A 27 -16.99 -30.02 4.10
C ASN A 27 -15.87 -29.33 4.87
N GLU A 28 -14.65 -29.85 4.73
CA GLU A 28 -13.44 -29.19 5.15
C GLU A 28 -13.61 -27.78 4.62
N ILE A 29 -13.94 -26.86 5.53
CA ILE A 29 -13.81 -25.44 5.26
C ILE A 29 -12.30 -25.31 5.12
N ARG A 30 -11.81 -25.55 3.90
CA ARG A 30 -10.41 -25.36 3.55
C ARG A 30 -10.11 -23.91 3.86
N THR A 31 -9.35 -23.71 4.92
CA THR A 31 -8.99 -22.41 5.46
C THR A 31 -8.03 -21.74 4.49
N TYR A 32 -8.56 -20.90 3.59
CA TYR A 32 -7.83 -20.29 2.48
C TYR A 32 -6.79 -19.21 2.89
N ILE A 33 -5.64 -19.58 3.45
CA ILE A 33 -4.37 -18.88 3.14
C ILE A 33 -3.70 -19.44 1.88
N GLU A 34 -4.25 -20.51 1.30
CA GLU A 34 -3.63 -21.29 0.22
C GLU A 34 -3.29 -20.50 -1.07
N ASN A 35 -3.70 -19.24 -1.23
CA ASN A 35 -3.59 -18.53 -2.50
C ASN A 35 -2.79 -17.21 -2.48
N SER A 36 -2.80 -16.37 -1.44
CA SER A 36 -2.09 -15.08 -1.51
C SER A 36 -0.56 -15.25 -1.48
N VAL A 37 -0.08 -16.11 -0.60
CA VAL A 37 1.35 -16.42 -0.40
C VAL A 37 1.93 -17.15 -1.63
N PRO A 38 1.27 -18.17 -2.21
CA PRO A 38 1.73 -18.75 -3.48
C PRO A 38 1.59 -17.80 -4.68
N TYR A 39 0.58 -16.93 -4.70
CA TYR A 39 0.33 -16.00 -5.81
C TYR A 39 1.45 -14.98 -6.01
N ILE A 40 2.10 -14.54 -4.92
CA ILE A 40 3.31 -13.69 -5.01
C ILE A 40 4.60 -14.50 -5.23
N GLY A 41 4.51 -15.82 -5.45
CA GLY A 41 5.64 -16.62 -5.90
C GLY A 41 6.57 -17.15 -4.81
N THR A 42 6.08 -17.39 -3.59
CA THR A 42 6.88 -17.95 -2.48
C THR A 42 7.35 -19.40 -2.69
N GLU A 43 6.72 -20.14 -3.61
CA GLU A 43 7.08 -21.54 -3.88
C GLU A 43 8.53 -21.68 -4.38
N ILE A 44 9.06 -20.70 -5.12
CA ILE A 44 10.43 -20.73 -5.63
C ILE A 44 11.47 -20.70 -4.49
N PRO A 45 11.49 -19.70 -3.58
CA PRO A 45 12.38 -19.73 -2.42
C PRO A 45 12.26 -21.01 -1.58
N ARG A 46 11.03 -21.51 -1.38
CA ARG A 46 10.78 -22.72 -0.57
C ARG A 46 11.43 -23.97 -1.16
N MET A 47 11.47 -24.10 -2.48
CA MET A 47 12.18 -25.21 -3.16
C MET A 47 13.68 -25.25 -2.81
N ASP A 48 14.28 -24.08 -2.55
CA ASP A 48 15.67 -23.93 -2.13
C ASP A 48 15.86 -23.92 -0.60
N ARG A 49 14.80 -24.20 0.17
CA ARG A 49 14.77 -24.15 1.65
C ARG A 49 15.05 -22.75 2.21
N ILE A 50 14.65 -21.73 1.47
CA ILE A 50 14.60 -20.35 1.92
C ILE A 50 13.19 -20.08 2.44
N ASP A 51 13.08 -19.89 3.74
CA ASP A 51 11.84 -19.88 4.53
C ASP A 51 11.80 -18.80 5.62
N GLY A 52 12.80 -17.93 5.69
CA GLY A 52 12.98 -16.89 6.71
C GLY A 52 13.86 -17.28 7.90
N THR A 53 14.43 -18.49 7.91
CA THR A 53 15.28 -18.94 9.03
C THR A 53 16.42 -17.95 9.32
N GLY A 54 16.53 -17.55 10.59
CA GLY A 54 17.59 -16.64 11.07
C GLY A 54 17.23 -15.16 11.05
N ILE A 55 16.12 -14.78 10.42
CA ILE A 55 15.67 -13.39 10.31
C ILE A 55 14.73 -13.02 11.46
N LYS A 56 14.90 -11.82 12.03
CA LYS A 56 14.03 -11.21 13.04
C LYS A 56 13.24 -10.05 12.45
N ILE A 57 11.93 -10.10 12.62
CA ILE A 57 11.02 -9.10 12.07
C ILE A 57 10.25 -8.46 13.22
N ALA A 58 10.42 -7.15 13.37
CA ALA A 58 9.68 -6.34 14.30
C ALA A 58 8.28 -6.02 13.74
N VAL A 59 7.25 -6.33 14.52
CA VAL A 59 5.85 -5.99 14.20
C VAL A 59 5.40 -4.90 15.16
N ILE A 60 5.25 -3.68 14.64
CA ILE A 60 4.75 -2.53 15.40
C ILE A 60 3.25 -2.42 15.15
N ASP A 61 2.44 -2.91 16.10
CA ASP A 61 1.00 -3.13 15.91
C ASP A 61 0.22 -3.19 17.25
N THR A 62 -0.91 -3.90 17.33
CA THR A 62 -1.74 -4.11 18.54
C THR A 62 -1.20 -5.18 19.50
N GLY A 63 0.02 -5.66 19.27
CA GLY A 63 0.60 -6.83 19.94
C GLY A 63 0.49 -8.09 19.09
N VAL A 64 0.85 -9.24 19.66
CA VAL A 64 0.71 -10.55 18.98
C VAL A 64 0.15 -11.57 19.97
N ASP A 65 -0.91 -12.30 19.58
CA ASP A 65 -1.36 -13.50 20.30
C ASP A 65 -0.39 -14.65 20.03
N PHE A 66 0.70 -14.64 20.77
CA PHE A 66 1.73 -15.66 20.70
C PHE A 66 1.26 -17.04 21.18
N ASN A 67 0.06 -17.18 21.77
CA ASN A 67 -0.50 -18.49 22.10
C ASN A 67 -1.22 -19.15 20.91
N HIS A 68 -1.38 -18.44 19.79
CA HIS A 68 -1.91 -19.01 18.57
C HIS A 68 -1.06 -20.23 18.14
N PRO A 69 -1.68 -21.37 17.75
CA PRO A 69 -0.95 -22.61 17.43
C PRO A 69 0.10 -22.42 16.32
N ASP A 70 -0.18 -21.56 15.34
CA ASP A 70 0.73 -21.28 14.23
C ASP A 70 1.86 -20.29 14.58
N LEU A 71 1.83 -19.67 15.77
CA LEU A 71 2.82 -18.71 16.27
C LEU A 71 3.64 -19.25 17.46
N PHE A 72 3.54 -20.55 17.78
CA PHE A 72 4.49 -21.31 18.61
C PHE A 72 5.02 -20.65 19.90
N GLY A 73 4.23 -19.83 20.59
CA GLY A 73 4.56 -19.32 21.92
C GLY A 73 5.54 -18.15 21.97
N TRP A 74 5.70 -17.64 23.19
CA TRP A 74 6.57 -16.53 23.57
C TRP A 74 7.91 -17.01 24.14
N GLY A 75 8.97 -16.22 23.91
CA GLY A 75 10.29 -16.38 24.50
C GLY A 75 11.33 -16.89 23.50
N PRO A 76 12.59 -17.08 23.93
CA PRO A 76 13.70 -17.39 23.03
C PRO A 76 13.48 -18.60 22.12
N ASP A 77 12.75 -19.60 22.61
CA ASP A 77 12.43 -20.83 21.86
C ASP A 77 11.13 -20.71 21.03
N GLY A 78 10.31 -19.68 21.27
CA GLY A 78 9.03 -19.44 20.60
C GLY A 78 9.16 -18.77 19.23
N LYS A 79 8.04 -18.53 18.52
CA LYS A 79 8.05 -17.69 17.30
C LYS A 79 8.24 -16.23 17.67
N VAL A 80 7.55 -15.79 18.73
CA VAL A 80 7.63 -14.43 19.25
C VAL A 80 8.72 -14.40 20.30
N ILE A 81 9.91 -13.98 19.90
CA ILE A 81 11.14 -14.11 20.71
C ILE A 81 11.34 -12.99 21.72
N GLY A 82 10.56 -11.91 21.60
CA GLY A 82 10.65 -10.74 22.44
C GLY A 82 9.69 -9.66 21.98
N GLY A 83 9.78 -8.49 22.59
CA GLY A 83 8.86 -7.39 22.34
C GLY A 83 8.59 -6.53 23.55
N HIS A 84 7.78 -5.49 23.38
CA HIS A 84 7.45 -4.54 24.43
C HIS A 84 6.02 -4.01 24.27
N ASN A 85 5.31 -3.82 25.38
CA ASN A 85 4.01 -3.17 25.41
C ASN A 85 4.17 -1.71 25.82
N PHE A 86 4.06 -0.79 24.85
CA PHE A 86 4.22 0.65 25.11
C PHE A 86 2.96 1.32 25.68
N ILE A 87 1.84 0.59 25.75
CA ILE A 87 0.58 1.07 26.33
C ILE A 87 0.56 0.75 27.83
N GLU A 88 0.91 -0.49 28.15
CA GLU A 88 1.01 -0.99 29.52
C GLU A 88 2.39 -1.62 29.76
N GLU A 89 3.37 -0.79 30.15
CA GLU A 89 4.81 -1.14 30.23
C GLU A 89 5.15 -2.38 31.08
N ASN A 90 4.27 -2.78 32.01
CA ASN A 90 4.46 -3.94 32.89
C ASN A 90 3.86 -5.24 32.36
N GLN A 91 3.28 -5.23 31.16
CA GLN A 91 2.64 -6.41 30.56
C GLN A 91 3.37 -6.87 29.29
N LEU A 92 3.17 -8.14 28.95
CA LEU A 92 3.60 -8.65 27.65
C LEU A 92 2.78 -7.99 26.53
N PRO A 93 3.31 -7.87 25.30
CA PRO A 93 2.62 -7.29 24.15
C PRO A 93 1.59 -8.29 23.57
N MET A 94 0.71 -8.81 24.42
CA MET A 94 -0.39 -9.70 24.05
C MET A 94 -1.42 -8.92 23.23
N ASP A 95 -1.83 -9.50 22.11
CA ASP A 95 -2.87 -8.94 21.27
C ASP A 95 -4.26 -9.27 21.82
N THR A 96 -5.02 -8.22 22.11
CA THR A 96 -6.40 -8.28 22.56
C THR A 96 -7.38 -7.89 21.46
N ASN A 97 -6.87 -7.41 20.32
CA ASN A 97 -7.64 -6.92 19.18
C ASN A 97 -7.66 -7.95 18.04
N GLY A 98 -6.49 -8.48 17.70
CA GLY A 98 -6.26 -9.42 16.61
C GLY A 98 -5.57 -8.82 15.39
N HIS A 99 -5.53 -7.50 15.22
CA HIS A 99 -4.87 -6.88 14.06
C HIS A 99 -3.39 -7.28 13.95
N GLY A 100 -2.61 -7.12 15.02
CA GLY A 100 -1.19 -7.48 15.02
C GLY A 100 -0.94 -8.98 14.91
N THR A 101 -1.83 -9.82 15.44
CA THR A 101 -1.80 -11.28 15.25
C THR A 101 -1.98 -11.65 13.78
N LYS A 102 -2.92 -11.02 13.06
CA LYS A 102 -3.12 -11.22 11.62
C LYS A 102 -1.89 -10.85 10.82
N VAL A 103 -1.27 -9.71 11.14
CA VAL A 103 -0.02 -9.23 10.52
C VAL A 103 1.11 -10.23 10.75
N ALA A 104 1.34 -10.65 12.00
CA ALA A 104 2.36 -11.64 12.33
C ALA A 104 2.13 -12.99 11.62
N GLY A 105 0.87 -13.40 11.46
CA GLY A 105 0.50 -14.61 10.73
C GLY A 105 0.91 -14.59 9.26
N ILE A 106 0.64 -13.48 8.55
CA ILE A 106 1.01 -13.31 7.14
C ILE A 106 2.54 -13.40 6.97
N ILE A 107 3.30 -12.88 7.94
CA ILE A 107 4.76 -12.91 7.93
C ILE A 107 5.27 -14.33 8.22
N ALA A 108 4.90 -14.90 9.38
CA ALA A 108 5.65 -16.00 9.99
C ALA A 108 4.81 -17.13 10.62
N ALA A 109 3.51 -17.24 10.30
CA ALA A 109 2.74 -18.42 10.68
C ALA A 109 3.38 -19.68 10.09
N ASP A 110 3.42 -20.77 10.86
CA ASP A 110 4.20 -21.98 10.54
C ASP A 110 3.48 -23.26 10.99
N GLY A 111 2.15 -23.24 10.98
CA GLY A 111 1.28 -24.32 11.44
C GLY A 111 0.24 -24.71 10.39
N ASN A 112 -1.05 -24.64 10.73
CA ASN A 112 -2.11 -24.94 9.75
C ASN A 112 -2.08 -23.96 8.58
N THR A 113 -1.63 -22.73 8.84
CA THR A 113 -1.28 -21.78 7.81
C THR A 113 0.21 -21.47 7.77
N LEU A 114 0.69 -21.13 6.58
CA LEU A 114 2.07 -20.76 6.32
C LEU A 114 2.16 -19.30 5.85
N GLY A 115 2.86 -18.48 6.63
CA GLY A 115 3.26 -17.14 6.24
C GLY A 115 4.30 -17.15 5.12
N VAL A 116 4.65 -15.95 4.64
CA VAL A 116 5.64 -15.76 3.57
C VAL A 116 7.03 -16.26 4.01
N ALA A 117 7.46 -15.87 5.20
CA ALA A 117 8.74 -16.24 5.82
C ALA A 117 8.47 -17.06 7.09
N HIS A 118 7.85 -18.24 6.93
CA HIS A 118 7.31 -19.04 8.03
C HIS A 118 8.35 -19.44 9.10
N LYS A 119 9.66 -19.46 8.84
CA LYS A 119 10.70 -19.71 9.86
C LYS A 119 11.33 -18.45 10.47
N ALA A 120 10.94 -17.26 10.04
CA ALA A 120 11.36 -16.01 10.68
C ALA A 120 10.87 -15.92 12.15
N LYS A 121 11.56 -15.12 12.95
CA LYS A 121 11.18 -14.81 14.33
C LYS A 121 10.54 -13.43 14.43
N ILE A 122 9.61 -13.26 15.34
CA ILE A 122 8.85 -12.02 15.53
C ILE A 122 9.28 -11.30 16.81
N LEU A 123 9.47 -9.99 16.72
CA LEU A 123 9.55 -9.07 17.86
C LEU A 123 8.25 -8.26 17.90
N ALA A 124 7.44 -8.43 18.95
CA ALA A 124 6.11 -7.83 19.02
C ALA A 124 6.13 -6.49 19.79
N TYR A 125 5.81 -5.38 19.13
CA TYR A 125 5.75 -4.06 19.75
C TYR A 125 4.33 -3.54 19.74
N LYS A 126 3.67 -3.61 20.91
CA LYS A 126 2.29 -3.14 21.07
C LYS A 126 2.25 -1.64 21.28
N VAL A 127 1.64 -0.92 20.33
CA VAL A 127 1.48 0.54 20.34
C VAL A 127 0.03 0.99 20.22
N SER A 128 -0.90 0.08 19.92
CA SER A 128 -2.35 0.33 19.88
C SER A 128 -3.17 -0.74 20.60
N GLU A 129 -4.33 -0.38 21.16
CA GLU A 129 -5.31 -1.35 21.72
C GLU A 129 -6.40 -1.70 20.69
N ASP A 130 -6.76 -0.76 19.82
CA ASP A 130 -7.89 -0.88 18.89
C ASP A 130 -7.46 -1.10 17.44
N GLY A 131 -6.17 -0.96 17.12
CA GLY A 131 -5.65 -1.04 15.76
C GLY A 131 -5.92 0.23 14.95
N GLU A 132 -6.41 1.28 15.61
CA GLU A 132 -6.65 2.60 15.02
C GLU A 132 -5.61 3.61 15.51
N GLY A 133 -5.87 4.89 15.23
CA GLY A 133 -4.94 6.02 15.33
C GLY A 133 -3.97 5.96 16.51
N VAL A 134 -2.68 5.85 16.19
CA VAL A 134 -1.60 5.69 17.17
C VAL A 134 -0.88 7.01 17.42
N SER A 135 -0.48 7.24 18.67
CA SER A 135 0.38 8.38 18.98
C SER A 135 1.75 8.22 18.29
N SER A 136 2.22 9.29 17.65
CA SER A 136 3.53 9.29 16.99
C SER A 136 4.69 8.99 17.95
N GLU A 137 4.51 9.27 19.25
CA GLU A 137 5.52 8.98 20.26
C GLU A 137 5.69 7.47 20.48
N LEU A 138 4.59 6.71 20.51
CA LEU A 138 4.65 5.26 20.70
C LEU A 138 5.27 4.57 19.48
N ILE A 139 4.91 5.00 18.27
CA ILE A 139 5.55 4.49 17.03
C ILE A 139 7.05 4.77 17.06
N THR A 140 7.46 6.00 17.40
CA THR A 140 8.88 6.37 17.46
C THR A 140 9.63 5.51 18.50
N LYS A 141 9.08 5.36 19.71
CA LYS A 141 9.67 4.51 20.76
C LYS A 141 9.79 3.05 20.34
N ALA A 142 8.80 2.52 19.62
CA ALA A 142 8.82 1.15 19.11
C ALA A 142 9.88 0.95 18.02
N ILE A 143 10.09 1.93 17.13
CA ILE A 143 11.16 1.89 16.12
C ILE A 143 12.53 1.90 16.82
N GLU A 144 12.76 2.82 17.76
CA GLU A 144 14.01 2.86 18.52
C GLU A 144 14.26 1.55 19.27
N LYS A 145 13.21 0.96 19.85
CA LYS A 145 13.33 -0.32 20.52
C LYS A 145 13.66 -1.48 19.57
N ALA A 146 13.10 -1.47 18.36
CA ALA A 146 13.45 -2.44 17.33
C ALA A 146 14.92 -2.34 16.89
N ILE A 147 15.47 -1.11 16.86
CA ILE A 147 16.90 -0.87 16.62
C ILE A 147 17.74 -1.49 17.74
N GLU A 148 17.41 -1.19 19.01
CA GLU A 148 18.11 -1.76 20.17
C GLU A 148 18.10 -3.30 20.17
N ASP A 149 16.96 -3.89 19.83
CA ASP A 149 16.76 -5.33 19.82
C ASP A 149 17.32 -6.01 18.54
N LYS A 150 17.90 -5.21 17.63
CA LYS A 150 18.56 -5.64 16.40
C LYS A 150 17.63 -6.47 15.52
N ALA A 151 16.46 -5.91 15.23
CA ALA A 151 15.60 -6.41 14.17
C ALA A 151 16.29 -6.27 12.81
N ASP A 152 16.07 -7.20 11.89
CA ASP A 152 16.56 -7.09 10.52
C ASP A 152 15.55 -6.30 9.66
N ILE A 153 14.25 -6.46 9.98
CA ILE A 153 13.14 -5.83 9.28
C ILE A 153 12.15 -5.26 10.30
N ILE A 154 11.59 -4.08 10.02
CA ILE A 154 10.45 -3.50 10.76
C ILE A 154 9.24 -3.42 9.83
N ASN A 155 8.14 -4.06 10.23
CA ASN A 155 6.83 -3.91 9.63
C ASN A 155 5.98 -2.94 10.45
N ILE A 156 5.56 -1.83 9.85
CA ILE A 156 4.67 -0.84 10.46
C ILE A 156 3.34 -0.81 9.71
N SER A 157 2.32 -1.43 10.31
CA SER A 157 0.96 -1.52 9.76
C SER A 157 -0.02 -0.54 10.42
N LEU A 158 0.52 0.52 11.06
CA LEU A 158 -0.21 1.59 11.73
C LEU A 158 0.44 2.95 11.41
N GLY A 159 -0.33 4.03 11.47
CA GLY A 159 0.19 5.35 11.12
C GLY A 159 -0.76 6.49 11.46
N VAL A 160 -0.46 7.64 10.88
CA VAL A 160 -1.29 8.85 10.95
C VAL A 160 -1.54 9.35 9.53
N ASN A 161 -2.77 9.77 9.25
CA ASN A 161 -3.19 10.24 7.91
C ASN A 161 -2.71 11.66 7.60
N LYS A 162 -1.51 12.02 8.07
CA LYS A 162 -0.85 13.32 7.92
C LYS A 162 0.66 13.16 7.99
N THR A 163 1.37 14.18 7.52
CA THR A 163 2.84 14.24 7.65
C THR A 163 3.26 14.30 9.12
N ASN A 164 4.26 13.50 9.49
CA ASN A 164 4.87 13.52 10.81
C ASN A 164 6.39 13.32 10.74
N SER A 165 7.15 14.42 10.83
CA SER A 165 8.60 14.40 10.71
C SER A 165 9.32 13.59 11.80
N LYS A 166 8.71 13.41 12.98
CA LYS A 166 9.31 12.58 14.04
C LYS A 166 9.30 11.10 13.67
N ILE A 167 8.17 10.62 13.15
CA ILE A 167 8.04 9.25 12.65
C ILE A 167 9.00 9.05 11.48
N ASP A 168 8.99 9.96 10.51
CA ASP A 168 9.84 9.85 9.31
C ASP A 168 11.34 9.86 9.70
N SER A 169 11.74 10.66 10.68
CA SER A 169 13.13 10.68 11.19
C SER A 169 13.51 9.37 11.88
N ALA A 170 12.60 8.76 12.65
CA ALA A 170 12.84 7.48 13.31
C ALA A 170 13.00 6.34 12.28
N VAL A 171 12.17 6.36 11.22
CA VAL A 171 12.31 5.43 10.09
C VAL A 171 13.67 5.58 9.42
N ASN A 172 14.13 6.81 9.16
CA ASN A 172 15.44 7.06 8.57
C ASN A 172 16.58 6.61 9.51
N HIS A 173 16.40 6.75 10.82
CA HIS A 173 17.35 6.24 11.80
C HIS A 173 17.44 4.71 11.79
N ALA A 174 16.32 4.00 11.66
CA ALA A 174 16.33 2.54 11.48
C ALA A 174 17.03 2.13 10.18
N TRP A 175 16.76 2.85 9.08
CA TRP A 175 17.41 2.63 7.79
C TRP A 175 18.93 2.83 7.87
N ASP A 176 19.39 3.92 8.50
CA ASP A 176 20.81 4.22 8.73
C ASP A 176 21.51 3.14 9.60
N ASN A 177 20.76 2.37 10.40
CA ASN A 177 21.25 1.23 11.19
C ASN A 177 21.15 -0.12 10.45
N GLY A 178 20.87 -0.11 9.13
CA GLY A 178 20.81 -1.32 8.31
C GLY A 178 19.54 -2.15 8.52
N ILE A 179 18.48 -1.55 9.06
CA ILE A 179 17.18 -2.23 9.27
C ILE A 179 16.24 -1.87 8.14
N PHE A 180 15.70 -2.87 7.45
CA PHE A 180 14.78 -2.65 6.35
C PHE A 180 13.39 -2.30 6.88
N VAL A 181 12.79 -1.19 6.42
CA VAL A 181 11.49 -0.72 6.95
C VAL A 181 10.40 -0.81 5.91
N VAL A 182 9.32 -1.53 6.24
CA VAL A 182 8.13 -1.74 5.43
C VAL A 182 6.94 -1.08 6.09
N THR A 183 6.17 -0.30 5.32
CA THR A 183 5.04 0.49 5.82
C THR A 183 3.78 0.25 4.99
N ALA A 184 2.62 0.23 5.64
CA ALA A 184 1.34 0.26 4.95
C ALA A 184 1.07 1.65 4.34
N ALA A 185 0.47 1.71 3.14
CA ALA A 185 0.16 2.99 2.49
C ALA A 185 -0.98 3.78 3.18
N GLY A 186 -1.91 3.08 3.83
CA GLY A 186 -3.16 3.64 4.39
C GLY A 186 -4.40 3.10 3.67
N ASN A 187 -5.58 3.36 4.25
CA ASN A 187 -6.86 2.85 3.77
C ASN A 187 -7.86 3.98 3.43
N ASP A 188 -7.35 5.16 3.07
CA ASP A 188 -8.13 6.38 2.80
C ASP A 188 -8.31 6.64 1.30
N GLY A 189 -8.08 5.64 0.44
CA GLY A 189 -8.40 5.70 -0.99
C GLY A 189 -9.92 5.75 -1.24
N PRO A 190 -10.36 5.97 -2.49
CA PRO A 190 -9.59 5.95 -3.75
C PRO A 190 -9.06 7.32 -4.18
N GLU A 191 -9.26 8.36 -3.36
CA GLU A 191 -8.80 9.70 -3.71
C GLU A 191 -7.28 9.79 -3.68
N LEU A 192 -6.72 10.64 -4.55
CA LEU A 192 -5.28 10.94 -4.56
C LEU A 192 -4.88 11.71 -3.29
N LYS A 193 -3.58 11.65 -2.95
CA LYS A 193 -2.95 12.36 -1.82
C LYS A 193 -3.44 11.91 -0.45
N THR A 194 -3.63 10.61 -0.29
CA THR A 194 -4.22 9.97 0.90
C THR A 194 -3.21 9.14 1.71
N ILE A 195 -1.94 9.10 1.29
CA ILE A 195 -0.85 8.46 2.02
C ILE A 195 -0.27 9.40 3.10
N GLY A 196 -0.28 8.96 4.35
CA GLY A 196 0.27 9.65 5.53
C GLY A 196 1.61 9.10 6.03
N SER A 197 2.08 9.52 7.22
CA SER A 197 3.28 8.92 7.86
C SER A 197 2.91 7.65 8.65
N PRO A 198 3.73 6.58 8.61
CA PRO A 198 5.07 6.50 8.01
C PRO A 198 5.08 6.22 6.50
N GLY A 199 3.96 5.89 5.87
CA GLY A 199 3.90 5.53 4.43
C GLY A 199 4.43 6.59 3.46
N ARG A 200 4.52 7.87 3.84
CA ARG A 200 5.13 8.90 3.01
C ARG A 200 6.66 8.90 3.06
N ASN A 201 7.28 8.24 4.04
CA ASN A 201 8.71 8.29 4.26
C ASN A 201 9.47 7.77 3.02
N PHE A 202 10.44 8.57 2.55
CA PHE A 202 11.19 8.30 1.31
C PHE A 202 11.97 6.99 1.33
N GLU A 203 12.63 6.67 2.44
CA GLU A 203 13.51 5.50 2.57
C GLU A 203 12.71 4.20 2.64
N SER A 204 11.66 4.16 3.46
CA SER A 204 10.83 2.97 3.63
C SER A 204 10.22 2.47 2.33
N ILE A 205 9.89 1.17 2.29
CA ILE A 205 9.04 0.62 1.23
C ILE A 205 7.57 0.67 1.69
N THR A 206 6.76 1.38 0.93
CA THR A 206 5.36 1.64 1.21
C THR A 206 4.48 0.80 0.32
N VAL A 207 3.55 0.07 0.93
CA VAL A 207 2.83 -1.01 0.28
C VAL A 207 1.35 -0.68 0.20
N GLY A 208 0.85 -0.50 -1.03
CA GLY A 208 -0.59 -0.47 -1.31
C GLY A 208 -1.19 -1.88 -1.42
N ALA A 209 -2.51 -1.98 -1.47
CA ALA A 209 -3.22 -3.26 -1.45
C ALA A 209 -3.83 -3.60 -2.81
N THR A 210 -3.61 -4.83 -3.26
CA THR A 210 -4.41 -5.49 -4.32
C THR A 210 -5.37 -6.50 -3.69
N TYR A 211 -6.30 -6.99 -4.49
CA TYR A 211 -6.99 -8.24 -4.20
C TYR A 211 -5.99 -9.41 -4.23
N ASN A 212 -6.37 -10.53 -3.60
CA ASN A 212 -5.65 -11.79 -3.70
C ASN A 212 -6.23 -12.66 -4.83
N ASN A 213 -5.58 -13.77 -5.18
CA ASN A 213 -6.06 -14.74 -6.18
C ASN A 213 -7.20 -15.65 -5.68
N MET A 214 -8.18 -15.09 -4.97
CA MET A 214 -9.36 -15.82 -4.49
C MET A 214 -10.60 -15.51 -5.34
N THR A 215 -11.67 -16.30 -5.15
CA THR A 215 -13.02 -15.98 -5.63
C THR A 215 -13.60 -14.65 -5.09
N SER A 216 -12.86 -13.90 -4.28
CA SER A 216 -13.20 -12.56 -3.79
C SER A 216 -12.46 -11.42 -4.50
N SER A 217 -11.61 -11.70 -5.50
CA SER A 217 -11.19 -10.70 -6.51
C SER A 217 -12.28 -10.44 -7.54
N LEU A 218 -13.52 -10.75 -7.20
CA LEU A 218 -14.65 -10.43 -8.05
C LEU A 218 -14.69 -8.92 -8.18
N ILE A 219 -14.41 -8.44 -9.38
CA ILE A 219 -14.59 -7.05 -9.76
C ILE A 219 -15.76 -6.97 -10.74
N ALA A 220 -16.42 -5.82 -10.78
CA ALA A 220 -17.46 -5.54 -11.75
C ALA A 220 -17.02 -4.45 -12.70
N ILE A 221 -17.42 -4.61 -13.94
CA ILE A 221 -17.54 -3.54 -14.92
C ILE A 221 -19.02 -3.19 -15.01
N LEU A 222 -19.31 -1.90 -15.00
CA LEU A 222 -20.59 -1.36 -15.41
C LEU A 222 -20.34 -0.24 -16.41
N GLU A 223 -20.84 -0.42 -17.62
CA GLU A 223 -20.82 0.60 -18.68
C GLU A 223 -22.27 0.88 -19.10
N ILE A 224 -22.62 2.15 -19.24
CA ILE A 224 -23.96 2.57 -19.68
C ILE A 224 -23.77 3.65 -20.73
N ASP A 225 -24.22 3.37 -21.96
CA ASP A 225 -24.04 4.26 -23.11
C ASP A 225 -22.61 4.82 -23.24
N GLU A 226 -21.60 3.94 -23.22
CA GLU A 226 -20.16 4.26 -23.31
C GLU A 226 -19.56 4.96 -22.08
N THR A 227 -20.35 5.20 -21.04
CA THR A 227 -19.89 5.79 -19.77
C THR A 227 -19.61 4.67 -18.77
N GLN A 228 -18.39 4.64 -18.24
CA GLN A 228 -17.96 3.67 -17.23
C GLN A 228 -18.29 4.18 -15.83
N TYR A 229 -18.84 3.30 -15.00
CA TYR A 229 -19.24 3.60 -13.63
C TYR A 229 -18.43 2.79 -12.62
N THR A 230 -18.14 3.39 -11.47
CA THR A 230 -17.37 2.72 -10.42
C THR A 230 -18.29 1.86 -9.57
N VAL A 231 -18.21 0.54 -9.77
CA VAL A 231 -19.06 -0.41 -9.08
C VAL A 231 -18.27 -1.40 -8.25
N ILE A 232 -18.83 -1.80 -7.10
CA ILE A 232 -18.24 -2.83 -6.25
C ILE A 232 -19.18 -4.04 -6.20
N PRO A 233 -18.74 -5.26 -6.56
CA PRO A 233 -19.52 -6.47 -6.33
C PRO A 233 -19.86 -6.65 -4.84
N MET A 234 -21.13 -6.90 -4.54
CA MET A 234 -21.52 -7.24 -3.16
C MET A 234 -20.95 -8.60 -2.76
N VAL A 235 -20.60 -8.75 -1.48
CA VAL A 235 -20.14 -10.02 -0.93
C VAL A 235 -21.24 -11.07 -1.09
N GLY A 236 -20.91 -12.20 -1.69
CA GLY A 236 -21.87 -13.26 -2.07
C GLY A 236 -22.33 -13.20 -3.53
N SER A 237 -22.02 -12.12 -4.27
CA SER A 237 -22.25 -12.05 -5.71
C SER A 237 -21.36 -13.06 -6.46
N SER A 238 -21.78 -13.47 -7.64
CA SER A 238 -21.08 -14.46 -8.47
C SER A 238 -20.60 -13.84 -9.78
N LYS A 239 -19.53 -14.42 -10.35
CA LYS A 239 -19.04 -14.01 -11.67
C LYS A 239 -20.11 -14.25 -12.73
N THR A 240 -20.16 -13.37 -13.71
CA THR A 240 -20.94 -13.60 -14.93
C THR A 240 -20.19 -14.60 -15.82
N GLN A 241 -20.94 -15.40 -16.59
CA GLN A 241 -20.33 -16.27 -17.60
C GLN A 241 -19.99 -15.50 -18.87
N GLU A 242 -20.84 -14.56 -19.24
CA GLU A 242 -20.70 -13.61 -20.33
C GLU A 242 -21.19 -12.23 -19.84
N PRO A 243 -20.73 -11.11 -20.40
CA PRO A 243 -21.26 -9.78 -20.10
C PRO A 243 -22.79 -9.74 -20.26
N ILE A 244 -23.49 -9.22 -19.26
CA ILE A 244 -24.94 -8.96 -19.28
C ILE A 244 -25.14 -7.64 -20.03
N ILE A 245 -25.81 -7.69 -21.17
CA ILE A 245 -26.03 -6.53 -22.04
C ILE A 245 -27.54 -6.32 -22.12
N GLU A 246 -28.09 -5.48 -21.25
CA GLU A 246 -29.54 -5.33 -21.12
C GLU A 246 -29.95 -3.89 -20.82
N LYS A 247 -31.24 -3.57 -20.99
CA LYS A 247 -31.79 -2.27 -20.59
C LYS A 247 -31.69 -2.08 -19.07
N ILE A 248 -31.49 -0.84 -18.63
CA ILE A 248 -31.54 -0.47 -17.21
C ILE A 248 -32.93 0.03 -16.85
N VAL A 249 -33.45 -0.46 -15.73
CA VAL A 249 -34.78 -0.11 -15.21
C VAL A 249 -34.66 0.33 -13.76
N PHE A 250 -35.26 1.46 -13.39
CA PHE A 250 -35.30 1.93 -12.01
C PHE A 250 -36.43 1.25 -11.23
N GLY A 251 -36.08 0.54 -10.16
CA GLY A 251 -36.99 -0.30 -9.37
C GLY A 251 -37.30 0.23 -7.97
N GLY A 252 -37.18 1.54 -7.72
CA GLY A 252 -37.44 2.13 -6.40
C GLY A 252 -36.50 1.58 -5.33
N PHE A 253 -37.05 1.03 -4.25
CA PHE A 253 -36.27 0.39 -3.18
C PHE A 253 -36.11 -1.12 -3.38
N GLY A 254 -36.60 -1.70 -4.48
CA GLY A 254 -36.52 -3.14 -4.73
C GLY A 254 -37.49 -3.96 -3.85
N LYS A 255 -38.59 -3.35 -3.41
CA LYS A 255 -39.70 -4.07 -2.76
C LYS A 255 -40.54 -4.79 -3.80
N ASN A 256 -41.26 -5.84 -3.40
CA ASN A 256 -42.21 -6.50 -4.31
C ASN A 256 -43.25 -5.51 -4.88
N SER A 257 -43.76 -4.59 -4.05
CA SER A 257 -44.68 -3.53 -4.49
C SER A 257 -44.10 -2.60 -5.54
N ASP A 258 -42.78 -2.35 -5.50
CA ASP A 258 -42.10 -1.50 -6.47
C ASP A 258 -42.02 -2.22 -7.83
N LEU A 259 -41.86 -3.55 -7.82
CA LEU A 259 -41.60 -4.35 -9.01
C LEU A 259 -42.86 -4.92 -9.67
N GLU A 260 -43.99 -4.98 -8.96
CA GLU A 260 -45.26 -5.59 -9.43
C GLU A 260 -45.76 -5.05 -10.78
N ASN A 261 -45.51 -3.77 -11.07
CA ASN A 261 -45.97 -3.09 -12.29
C ASN A 261 -44.84 -2.65 -13.22
N LEU A 262 -43.59 -3.10 -12.98
CA LEU A 262 -42.44 -2.76 -13.83
C LEU A 262 -42.00 -3.97 -14.66
N ASP A 263 -41.73 -3.73 -15.96
CA ASP A 263 -41.14 -4.74 -16.85
C ASP A 263 -39.62 -4.77 -16.67
N VAL A 264 -39.18 -5.58 -15.70
CA VAL A 264 -37.78 -5.83 -15.36
C VAL A 264 -37.26 -7.15 -15.91
N LYS A 265 -38.07 -7.83 -16.73
CA LYS A 265 -37.65 -9.09 -17.34
C LYS A 265 -36.50 -8.84 -18.30
N ASP A 266 -35.43 -9.61 -18.14
CA ASP A 266 -34.22 -9.48 -18.95
C ASP A 266 -33.65 -8.04 -18.88
N ALA A 267 -33.65 -7.43 -17.69
CA ALA A 267 -33.12 -6.09 -17.44
C ALA A 267 -32.02 -6.10 -16.36
N ILE A 268 -31.19 -5.05 -16.37
CA ILE A 268 -30.37 -4.67 -15.21
C ILE A 268 -31.22 -3.74 -14.35
N LEU A 269 -31.57 -4.16 -13.14
CA LEU A 269 -32.38 -3.36 -12.23
C LEU A 269 -31.48 -2.42 -11.42
N ILE A 270 -31.83 -1.15 -11.29
CA ILE A 270 -31.20 -0.22 -10.34
C ILE A 270 -32.17 0.17 -9.23
N VAL A 271 -31.74 0.04 -7.97
CA VAL A 271 -32.57 0.32 -6.78
C VAL A 271 -31.80 1.14 -5.75
N GLU A 272 -32.52 1.86 -4.90
CA GLU A 272 -31.96 2.64 -3.80
C GLU A 272 -31.68 1.76 -2.57
N ARG A 273 -30.57 2.02 -1.89
CA ARG A 273 -30.28 1.50 -0.55
C ARG A 273 -31.28 2.05 0.48
N GLY A 274 -31.74 1.19 1.38
CA GLY A 274 -32.68 1.56 2.45
C GLY A 274 -34.13 1.27 2.08
N SER A 275 -35.05 2.01 2.71
CA SER A 275 -36.50 1.88 2.57
C SER A 275 -37.18 3.25 2.68
N ASP A 276 -38.36 3.41 2.08
CA ASP A 276 -39.29 4.53 2.26
C ASP A 276 -40.14 4.43 3.54
N ILE A 277 -40.09 3.30 4.26
CA ILE A 277 -40.79 3.11 5.54
C ILE A 277 -39.82 3.35 6.69
N GLU A 278 -40.15 4.31 7.55
CA GLU A 278 -39.34 4.65 8.73
C GLU A 278 -39.18 3.43 9.66
N GLY A 279 -37.92 3.07 9.95
CA GLY A 279 -37.55 1.95 10.81
C GLY A 279 -37.59 0.57 10.15
N GLU A 280 -37.97 0.45 8.88
CA GLU A 280 -37.91 -0.83 8.16
C GLU A 280 -36.48 -1.17 7.74
N LEU A 281 -36.03 -2.37 8.10
CA LEU A 281 -34.75 -2.93 7.65
C LEU A 281 -34.95 -3.80 6.41
N LEU A 282 -34.73 -3.21 5.24
CA LEU A 282 -34.77 -3.91 3.96
C LEU A 282 -33.36 -4.37 3.54
N PHE A 283 -33.04 -5.64 3.80
CA PHE A 283 -31.73 -6.23 3.50
C PHE A 283 -31.44 -6.34 1.99
N PHE A 284 -30.16 -6.31 1.62
CA PHE A 284 -29.72 -6.47 0.23
C PHE A 284 -30.11 -7.84 -0.34
N SER A 285 -30.07 -8.90 0.47
CA SER A 285 -30.55 -10.24 0.14
C SER A 285 -32.02 -10.25 -0.29
N ILE A 286 -32.87 -9.45 0.36
CA ILE A 286 -34.29 -9.33 0.01
C ILE A 286 -34.46 -8.58 -1.32
N LYS A 287 -33.71 -7.49 -1.53
CA LYS A 287 -33.74 -6.72 -2.78
C LYS A 287 -33.31 -7.60 -3.96
N GLU A 288 -32.21 -8.34 -3.82
CA GLU A 288 -31.71 -9.30 -4.80
C GLU A 288 -32.74 -10.39 -5.11
N MET A 289 -33.33 -10.99 -4.07
CA MET A 289 -34.34 -12.04 -4.23
C MET A 289 -35.59 -11.52 -4.97
N ASN A 290 -36.08 -10.32 -4.64
CA ASN A 290 -37.24 -9.73 -5.32
C ASN A 290 -36.92 -9.41 -6.79
N ALA A 291 -35.75 -8.84 -7.06
CA ALA A 291 -35.29 -8.55 -8.41
C ALA A 291 -35.15 -9.82 -9.26
N ALA A 292 -34.53 -10.88 -8.71
CA ALA A 292 -34.40 -12.17 -9.37
C ALA A 292 -35.77 -12.81 -9.66
N LYS A 293 -36.70 -12.78 -8.68
CA LYS A 293 -38.08 -13.28 -8.85
C LYS A 293 -38.85 -12.52 -9.93
N ALA A 294 -38.63 -11.22 -10.05
CA ALA A 294 -39.24 -10.38 -11.08
C ALA A 294 -38.63 -10.58 -12.47
N GLY A 295 -37.51 -11.32 -12.58
CA GLY A 295 -36.88 -11.68 -13.85
C GLY A 295 -35.73 -10.79 -14.28
N ALA A 296 -35.21 -9.93 -13.38
CA ALA A 296 -33.98 -9.17 -13.64
C ALA A 296 -32.79 -10.11 -13.85
N LYS A 297 -31.80 -9.66 -14.62
CA LYS A 297 -30.54 -10.38 -14.88
C LYS A 297 -29.41 -9.97 -13.95
N ALA A 298 -29.50 -8.76 -13.41
CA ALA A 298 -28.49 -8.12 -12.58
C ALA A 298 -29.14 -7.05 -11.70
N LEU A 299 -28.48 -6.70 -10.60
CA LEU A 299 -28.94 -5.67 -9.68
C LEU A 299 -27.81 -4.66 -9.38
N ILE A 300 -28.12 -3.38 -9.51
CA ILE A 300 -27.32 -2.24 -9.06
C ILE A 300 -28.03 -1.65 -7.84
N VAL A 301 -27.30 -1.49 -6.73
CA VAL A 301 -27.83 -0.81 -5.53
C VAL A 301 -27.04 0.47 -5.30
N TYR A 302 -27.66 1.62 -5.51
CA TYR A 302 -27.01 2.91 -5.24
C TYR A 302 -27.21 3.35 -3.80
N ASN A 303 -26.22 4.03 -3.25
CA ASN A 303 -26.25 4.48 -1.87
C ASN A 303 -27.29 5.60 -1.66
N ASN A 304 -27.93 5.63 -0.50
CA ASN A 304 -28.82 6.74 -0.10
C ASN A 304 -28.05 7.86 0.64
N GLN A 305 -26.77 7.65 0.91
CA GLN A 305 -25.84 8.62 1.48
C GLN A 305 -24.66 8.85 0.51
N PRO A 306 -23.95 9.98 0.59
CA PRO A 306 -22.72 10.17 -0.20
C PRO A 306 -21.69 9.06 0.05
N GLY A 307 -20.93 8.71 -1.00
CA GLY A 307 -19.88 7.70 -0.96
C GLY A 307 -20.34 6.29 -1.37
N ILE A 308 -19.36 5.44 -1.70
CA ILE A 308 -19.58 4.03 -2.03
C ILE A 308 -19.78 3.23 -0.74
N PHE A 309 -20.50 2.10 -0.80
CA PHE A 309 -20.66 1.18 0.32
C PHE A 309 -20.39 -0.27 -0.10
N LEU A 310 -19.92 -1.07 0.84
CA LEU A 310 -19.81 -2.52 0.69
C LEU A 310 -21.09 -3.17 1.22
N GLY A 311 -21.74 -3.98 0.39
CA GLY A 311 -22.95 -4.73 0.77
C GLY A 311 -22.66 -6.22 0.88
N GLU A 312 -23.29 -6.88 1.84
CA GLU A 312 -23.27 -8.34 1.98
C GLU A 312 -24.65 -8.92 1.65
N LEU A 313 -24.69 -9.92 0.77
CA LEU A 313 -25.91 -10.67 0.46
C LEU A 313 -26.12 -11.83 1.44
N ILE A 314 -25.04 -12.39 1.99
CA ILE A 314 -25.07 -13.51 2.92
C ILE A 314 -24.69 -12.99 4.31
N HIS A 315 -25.64 -12.97 5.23
CA HIS A 315 -25.48 -12.46 6.59
C HIS A 315 -26.31 -13.29 7.59
N GLU A 316 -26.14 -13.05 8.89
CA GLU A 316 -26.81 -13.83 9.96
C GLU A 316 -28.35 -13.80 9.92
N PHE A 317 -28.92 -12.81 9.23
CA PHE A 317 -30.37 -12.63 9.05
C PHE A 317 -30.87 -13.09 7.67
N SER A 318 -30.02 -13.64 6.81
CA SER A 318 -30.45 -14.23 5.53
C SER A 318 -31.33 -15.47 5.77
N GLU A 319 -32.32 -15.71 4.91
CA GLU A 319 -33.17 -16.90 5.03
C GLU A 319 -32.33 -18.19 4.96
N PRO A 320 -32.64 -19.24 5.75
CA PRO A 320 -31.93 -20.51 5.67
C PRO A 320 -31.93 -21.09 4.25
N GLY A 321 -30.76 -21.31 3.68
CA GLY A 321 -30.61 -21.83 2.31
C GLY A 321 -30.72 -20.78 1.20
N TYR A 322 -30.78 -19.49 1.54
CA TYR A 322 -30.66 -18.40 0.57
C TYR A 322 -29.31 -18.49 -0.17
N VAL A 323 -29.39 -18.43 -1.49
CA VAL A 323 -28.24 -18.33 -2.39
C VAL A 323 -28.53 -17.22 -3.40
N PRO A 324 -27.65 -16.21 -3.55
CA PRO A 324 -27.80 -15.19 -4.58
C PRO A 324 -27.96 -15.80 -5.97
N GLN A 325 -28.93 -15.31 -6.74
CA GLN A 325 -29.31 -15.84 -8.05
C GLN A 325 -28.85 -14.95 -9.20
N ILE A 326 -28.70 -13.66 -8.96
CA ILE A 326 -28.21 -12.68 -9.94
C ILE A 326 -27.00 -11.92 -9.40
N PRO A 327 -26.07 -11.48 -10.26
CA PRO A 327 -24.98 -10.61 -9.85
C PRO A 327 -25.51 -9.29 -9.30
N VAL A 328 -24.91 -8.86 -8.18
CA VAL A 328 -25.25 -7.59 -7.51
C VAL A 328 -24.00 -6.74 -7.34
N VAL A 329 -24.14 -5.46 -7.66
CA VAL A 329 -23.11 -4.45 -7.45
C VAL A 329 -23.66 -3.26 -6.65
N SER A 330 -22.81 -2.61 -5.88
CA SER A 330 -23.08 -1.32 -5.26
C SER A 330 -22.43 -0.19 -6.04
N ILE A 331 -23.03 1.00 -5.95
CA ILE A 331 -22.56 2.25 -6.54
C ILE A 331 -22.83 3.40 -5.57
N ASP A 332 -22.10 4.52 -5.67
CA ASP A 332 -22.38 5.69 -4.85
C ASP A 332 -23.69 6.39 -5.26
N ARG A 333 -24.10 7.36 -4.45
CA ARG A 333 -25.35 8.09 -4.63
C ARG A 333 -25.37 8.95 -5.89
N GLU A 334 -24.29 9.66 -6.18
CA GLU A 334 -24.22 10.65 -7.26
C GLU A 334 -24.27 9.94 -8.61
N GLU A 335 -23.44 8.92 -8.80
CA GLU A 335 -23.44 8.08 -10.00
C GLU A 335 -24.79 7.35 -10.16
N GLY A 336 -25.36 6.78 -9.09
CA GLY A 336 -26.68 6.14 -9.15
C GLY A 336 -27.81 7.08 -9.58
N LEU A 337 -27.83 8.31 -9.06
CA LEU A 337 -28.80 9.34 -9.46
C LEU A 337 -28.56 9.85 -10.88
N GLU A 338 -27.31 9.86 -11.35
CA GLU A 338 -26.99 10.18 -12.74
C GLU A 338 -27.56 9.13 -13.68
N ILE A 339 -27.31 7.84 -13.41
CA ILE A 339 -27.85 6.71 -14.17
C ILE A 339 -29.38 6.84 -14.28
N ILE A 340 -30.07 7.06 -13.16
CA ILE A 340 -31.54 7.19 -13.14
C ILE A 340 -32.03 8.37 -14.00
N LYS A 341 -31.26 9.46 -14.12
CA LYS A 341 -31.62 10.60 -14.99
C LYS A 341 -31.38 10.30 -16.47
N THR A 342 -30.46 9.40 -16.80
CA THR A 342 -30.04 9.13 -18.19
C THR A 342 -30.79 7.95 -18.81
N ILE A 343 -31.27 6.98 -18.02
CA ILE A 343 -31.98 5.78 -18.52
C ILE A 343 -33.20 6.07 -19.42
N GLU A 344 -33.82 7.25 -19.33
CA GLU A 344 -34.97 7.64 -20.17
C GLU A 344 -34.57 7.97 -21.63
N LYS A 345 -33.28 8.23 -21.91
CA LYS A 345 -32.82 8.72 -23.23
C LYS A 345 -32.26 7.62 -24.12
N LYS A 346 -31.49 6.71 -23.53
CA LYS A 346 -30.99 5.39 -23.95
C LYS A 346 -30.39 4.81 -22.64
N GLY A 347 -30.32 3.49 -22.50
CA GLY A 347 -30.06 2.88 -21.19
C GLY A 347 -29.59 1.44 -21.32
N LEU A 348 -28.78 1.16 -22.35
CA LEU A 348 -28.18 -0.16 -22.49
C LEU A 348 -27.00 -0.23 -21.53
N GLY A 349 -27.14 -1.08 -20.50
CA GLY A 349 -26.10 -1.38 -19.55
C GLY A 349 -25.34 -2.63 -19.95
N ILE A 350 -24.03 -2.59 -19.83
CA ILE A 350 -23.14 -3.74 -19.91
C ILE A 350 -22.60 -3.98 -18.50
N MET A 351 -22.95 -5.12 -17.91
CA MET A 351 -22.43 -5.55 -16.61
C MET A 351 -21.63 -6.83 -16.77
N ASN A 352 -20.39 -6.84 -16.29
CA ASN A 352 -19.56 -8.04 -16.27
C ASN A 352 -18.85 -8.17 -14.93
N LEU A 353 -19.07 -9.29 -14.23
CA LEU A 353 -18.40 -9.63 -12.99
C LEU A 353 -17.40 -10.74 -13.25
N PHE A 354 -16.13 -10.51 -12.98
CA PHE A 354 -15.06 -11.48 -13.22
C PHE A 354 -13.98 -11.38 -12.14
N TYR A 355 -13.18 -12.43 -12.02
CA TYR A 355 -12.07 -12.44 -11.07
C TYR A 355 -10.87 -11.70 -11.67
N ASN A 356 -10.44 -10.64 -10.99
CA ASN A 356 -9.19 -9.96 -11.28
C ASN A 356 -8.37 -9.77 -9.98
N PRO A 357 -7.41 -10.65 -9.70
CA PRO A 357 -6.56 -10.51 -8.52
C PRO A 357 -5.55 -9.37 -8.66
N ASP A 358 -5.32 -8.91 -9.88
CA ASP A 358 -4.39 -7.84 -10.23
C ASP A 358 -5.06 -6.45 -10.16
N PHE A 359 -6.13 -6.29 -9.37
CA PHE A 359 -6.84 -5.02 -9.23
C PHE A 359 -6.47 -4.34 -7.90
N ILE A 360 -6.26 -3.02 -7.92
CA ILE A 360 -5.98 -2.21 -6.71
C ILE A 360 -7.24 -2.16 -5.84
N ALA A 361 -7.09 -2.51 -4.56
CA ALA A 361 -8.19 -2.42 -3.61
C ALA A 361 -8.66 -0.96 -3.49
N HIS A 362 -9.98 -0.75 -3.53
CA HIS A 362 -10.57 0.60 -3.59
C HIS A 362 -10.12 1.49 -2.43
N PHE A 363 -10.00 0.92 -1.23
CA PHE A 363 -9.54 1.62 -0.03
C PHE A 363 -8.04 1.96 -0.04
N SER A 364 -7.22 1.35 -0.90
CA SER A 364 -5.76 1.54 -0.85
C SER A 364 -5.41 3.02 -1.06
N SER A 365 -4.77 3.64 -0.08
CA SER A 365 -4.31 5.03 -0.18
C SER A 365 -3.36 5.24 -1.36
N ARG A 366 -3.41 6.44 -1.95
CA ARG A 366 -2.74 6.80 -3.21
C ARG A 366 -1.87 8.05 -3.04
N GLY A 367 -0.82 8.13 -3.84
CA GLY A 367 -0.01 9.33 -4.01
C GLY A 367 -0.76 10.46 -4.74
N PRO A 368 -0.06 11.53 -5.14
CA PRO A 368 1.33 11.84 -4.76
C PRO A 368 1.45 12.30 -3.30
N VAL A 369 2.58 11.98 -2.65
CA VAL A 369 2.94 12.55 -1.34
C VAL A 369 3.93 13.71 -1.44
N SER A 370 4.67 13.76 -2.55
CA SER A 370 5.75 14.69 -2.87
C SER A 370 5.91 14.70 -4.39
N PRO A 371 6.25 15.83 -5.03
CA PRO A 371 6.57 15.83 -6.45
C PRO A 371 7.94 15.20 -6.73
N PHE A 372 8.78 14.96 -5.73
CA PHE A 372 10.18 14.52 -5.89
C PHE A 372 10.39 13.01 -5.79
N TYR A 373 9.37 12.24 -5.40
CA TYR A 373 9.43 10.78 -5.31
C TYR A 373 8.03 10.15 -5.36
N ILE A 374 7.98 8.89 -5.75
CA ILE A 374 6.75 8.14 -5.99
C ILE A 374 6.32 7.37 -4.73
N LYS A 375 5.03 7.39 -4.41
CA LYS A 375 4.38 6.53 -3.40
C LYS A 375 2.97 6.11 -3.88
N PRO A 376 2.50 4.88 -3.57
CA PRO A 376 3.23 3.82 -2.87
C PRO A 376 4.41 3.31 -3.70
N ASP A 377 5.35 2.58 -3.11
CA ASP A 377 6.50 2.06 -3.87
C ASP A 377 6.10 0.85 -4.71
N ILE A 378 5.27 -0.02 -4.13
CA ILE A 378 4.72 -1.25 -4.72
C ILE A 378 3.36 -1.56 -4.10
N VAL A 379 2.70 -2.58 -4.64
CA VAL A 379 1.48 -3.14 -4.07
C VAL A 379 1.60 -4.64 -3.83
N ALA A 380 0.80 -5.16 -2.90
CA ALA A 380 0.76 -6.59 -2.59
C ALA A 380 -0.66 -7.00 -2.18
N PRO A 381 -0.99 -8.32 -2.16
CA PRO A 381 -2.29 -8.77 -1.69
C PRO A 381 -2.60 -8.27 -0.29
N GLY A 382 -3.66 -7.48 -0.15
CA GLY A 382 -4.10 -6.90 1.11
C GLY A 382 -5.61 -6.93 1.33
N ALA A 383 -6.41 -7.31 0.32
CA ALA A 383 -7.85 -7.50 0.46
C ALA A 383 -8.22 -8.98 0.56
N TYR A 384 -9.16 -9.29 1.45
CA TYR A 384 -9.68 -10.63 1.73
C TYR A 384 -8.60 -11.66 2.05
N ILE A 385 -7.60 -11.26 2.82
CA ILE A 385 -6.56 -12.15 3.32
C ILE A 385 -7.14 -12.94 4.49
N ASN A 386 -7.31 -14.25 4.34
CA ASN A 386 -7.52 -15.11 5.50
C ASN A 386 -6.22 -15.14 6.29
N THR A 387 -6.22 -15.02 7.61
CA THR A 387 -5.00 -15.19 8.42
C THR A 387 -5.33 -15.46 9.88
N THR A 388 -4.29 -15.77 10.67
CA THR A 388 -4.39 -16.04 12.10
C THR A 388 -5.15 -14.92 12.81
N GLN A 389 -6.03 -15.30 13.73
CA GLN A 389 -6.83 -14.43 14.56
C GLN A 389 -6.72 -14.91 16.01
N ILE A 390 -6.98 -14.01 16.97
CA ILE A 390 -6.98 -14.37 18.40
C ILE A 390 -7.85 -15.60 18.70
N ASN A 391 -7.58 -16.25 19.83
CA ASN A 391 -8.29 -17.45 20.28
C ASN A 391 -8.14 -18.65 19.32
N SER A 392 -6.96 -18.82 18.73
CA SER A 392 -6.65 -19.95 17.83
C SER A 392 -7.58 -20.07 16.61
N SER A 393 -8.06 -18.93 16.11
CA SER A 393 -9.00 -18.87 15.00
C SER A 393 -8.37 -18.25 13.76
N TYR A 394 -9.10 -18.23 12.65
CA TYR A 394 -8.68 -17.58 11.41
C TYR A 394 -9.80 -16.69 10.91
N ASN A 395 -9.48 -15.56 10.29
CA ASN A 395 -10.49 -14.67 9.74
C ASN A 395 -10.01 -13.98 8.46
N PHE A 396 -10.95 -13.65 7.58
CA PHE A 396 -10.72 -12.78 6.44
C PHE A 396 -10.57 -11.33 6.88
N THR A 397 -9.62 -10.65 6.29
CA THR A 397 -9.34 -9.25 6.61
C THR A 397 -8.87 -8.49 5.38
N SER A 398 -9.07 -7.18 5.38
CA SER A 398 -8.75 -6.30 4.26
C SER A 398 -8.11 -5.01 4.77
N GLY A 399 -7.04 -4.58 4.11
CA GLY A 399 -6.27 -3.39 4.47
C GLY A 399 -4.86 -3.43 3.92
N THR A 400 -4.26 -2.26 3.68
CA THR A 400 -2.83 -2.13 3.35
C THR A 400 -1.94 -2.65 4.47
N SER A 401 -2.45 -2.64 5.71
CA SER A 401 -1.90 -3.30 6.89
C SER A 401 -1.61 -4.79 6.70
N PHE A 402 -2.32 -5.45 5.78
CA PHE A 402 -2.15 -6.87 5.43
C PHE A 402 -1.39 -7.06 4.12
N ALA A 403 -1.17 -6.00 3.33
CA ALA A 403 -0.28 -6.00 2.18
C ALA A 403 1.19 -5.85 2.61
N ALA A 404 1.49 -4.91 3.50
CA ALA A 404 2.82 -4.68 4.08
C ALA A 404 3.52 -5.96 4.59
N PRO A 405 2.89 -6.84 5.39
CA PRO A 405 3.55 -8.06 5.87
C PRO A 405 3.96 -9.05 4.76
N HIS A 406 3.33 -9.03 3.58
CA HIS A 406 3.79 -9.85 2.46
C HIS A 406 5.16 -9.39 1.96
N VAL A 407 5.39 -8.07 1.90
CA VAL A 407 6.66 -7.46 1.51
C VAL A 407 7.72 -7.65 2.59
N SER A 408 7.35 -7.54 3.87
CA SER A 408 8.23 -7.85 5.01
C SER A 408 8.73 -9.29 4.96
N GLY A 409 7.84 -10.25 4.66
CA GLY A 409 8.23 -11.64 4.46
C GLY A 409 9.14 -11.81 3.22
N ALA A 410 8.85 -11.13 2.11
CA ALA A 410 9.69 -11.18 0.91
C ALA A 410 11.12 -10.70 1.17
N ALA A 411 11.26 -9.57 1.87
CA ALA A 411 12.55 -9.03 2.29
C ALA A 411 13.33 -10.04 3.16
N ALA A 412 12.64 -10.75 4.06
CA ALA A 412 13.26 -11.79 4.89
C ALA A 412 13.80 -12.98 4.07
N LEU A 413 13.06 -13.41 3.04
CA LEU A 413 13.51 -14.47 2.14
C LEU A 413 14.76 -14.02 1.34
N LEU A 414 14.79 -12.78 0.86
CA LEU A 414 15.94 -12.22 0.15
C LEU A 414 17.17 -12.09 1.06
N LEU A 415 17.00 -11.62 2.30
CA LEU A 415 18.07 -11.53 3.30
C LEU A 415 18.60 -12.90 3.71
N GLN A 416 17.74 -13.91 3.86
CA GLN A 416 18.21 -15.27 4.14
C GLN A 416 19.04 -15.81 2.96
N LYS A 417 18.62 -15.55 1.72
CA LYS A 417 19.37 -15.97 0.52
C LYS A 417 20.75 -15.30 0.50
N ASN A 418 20.78 -13.99 0.69
CA ASN A 418 21.98 -13.17 0.60
C ASN A 418 22.09 -12.23 1.83
N PRO A 419 22.74 -12.69 2.92
CA PRO A 419 22.80 -11.93 4.19
C PRO A 419 23.53 -10.59 4.14
N GLU A 420 24.32 -10.35 3.10
CA GLU A 420 25.10 -9.12 2.91
C GLU A 420 24.34 -8.02 2.15
N LEU A 421 23.10 -8.30 1.69
CA LEU A 421 22.30 -7.32 0.96
C LEU A 421 22.05 -6.09 1.82
N GLN A 422 22.30 -4.92 1.23
CA GLN A 422 21.96 -3.64 1.85
C GLN A 422 20.51 -3.27 1.58
N ASN A 423 19.96 -2.34 2.36
CA ASN A 423 18.56 -1.94 2.28
C ASN A 423 18.12 -1.45 0.89
N ASP A 424 18.97 -0.68 0.21
CA ASP A 424 18.73 -0.21 -1.16
C ASP A 424 18.74 -1.35 -2.18
N GLU A 425 19.56 -2.37 -1.97
CA GLU A 425 19.63 -3.56 -2.82
C GLU A 425 18.38 -4.45 -2.66
N ILE A 426 17.89 -4.62 -1.42
CA ILE A 426 16.61 -5.30 -1.14
C ILE A 426 15.47 -4.52 -1.80
N LYS A 427 15.44 -3.18 -1.62
CA LYS A 427 14.45 -2.30 -2.24
C LYS A 427 14.48 -2.42 -3.77
N SER A 428 15.67 -2.46 -4.36
CA SER A 428 15.86 -2.64 -5.80
C SER A 428 15.28 -3.96 -6.29
N LEU A 429 15.63 -5.08 -5.66
CA LEU A 429 15.12 -6.40 -6.02
C LEU A 429 13.60 -6.47 -5.93
N LEU A 430 13.00 -5.90 -4.88
CA LEU A 430 11.55 -5.91 -4.69
C LEU A 430 10.81 -4.98 -5.66
N MET A 431 11.31 -3.77 -5.91
CA MET A 431 10.60 -2.76 -6.72
C MET A 431 10.77 -2.98 -8.22
N THR A 432 11.94 -3.45 -8.65
CA THR A 432 12.23 -3.54 -10.09
C THR A 432 11.72 -4.84 -10.72
N THR A 433 11.37 -5.86 -9.94
CA THR A 433 11.00 -7.19 -10.47
C THR A 433 9.51 -7.51 -10.38
N VAL A 434 8.70 -6.48 -10.15
CA VAL A 434 7.24 -6.51 -10.00
C VAL A 434 6.48 -6.88 -11.28
N GLN A 435 5.23 -7.28 -11.09
CA GLN A 435 4.24 -7.44 -12.18
C GLN A 435 3.38 -6.17 -12.33
N PRO A 436 2.97 -5.79 -13.55
CA PRO A 436 2.02 -4.71 -13.74
C PRO A 436 0.67 -5.03 -13.10
N VAL A 437 -0.12 -3.99 -12.84
CA VAL A 437 -1.41 -4.06 -12.16
C VAL A 437 -2.38 -3.24 -13.00
N SER A 438 -3.52 -3.83 -13.38
CA SER A 438 -4.45 -3.22 -14.32
C SER A 438 -5.87 -3.18 -13.78
N ASN A 439 -6.59 -2.14 -14.18
CA ASN A 439 -8.01 -2.01 -13.88
C ASN A 439 -8.83 -3.08 -14.63
N ALA A 440 -10.14 -3.03 -14.46
CA ALA A 440 -11.07 -3.99 -15.04
C ALA A 440 -11.02 -4.02 -16.58
N TYR A 441 -10.61 -2.91 -17.19
CA TYR A 441 -10.56 -2.72 -18.63
C TYR A 441 -9.17 -3.01 -19.22
N GLY A 442 -8.24 -3.55 -18.43
CA GLY A 442 -6.88 -3.86 -18.87
C GLY A 442 -5.96 -2.65 -18.99
N GLN A 443 -6.39 -1.48 -18.52
CA GLN A 443 -5.52 -0.30 -18.43
C GLN A 443 -4.68 -0.39 -17.16
N GLU A 444 -3.37 -0.22 -17.28
CA GLU A 444 -2.47 -0.21 -16.11
C GLU A 444 -2.80 0.96 -15.18
N PHE A 445 -2.74 0.68 -13.87
CA PHE A 445 -2.89 1.72 -12.86
C PHE A 445 -1.69 2.67 -12.86
N SER A 446 -1.95 3.92 -12.50
CA SER A 446 -0.92 4.97 -12.44
C SER A 446 0.15 4.69 -11.38
N LEU A 447 1.27 5.42 -11.45
CA LEU A 447 2.34 5.34 -10.45
C LEU A 447 1.86 5.78 -9.06
N HIS A 448 0.89 6.70 -8.99
CA HIS A 448 0.29 7.14 -7.73
C HIS A 448 -0.62 6.08 -7.09
N GLU A 449 -1.04 5.07 -7.85
CA GLU A 449 -1.93 4.00 -7.38
C GLU A 449 -1.18 2.69 -7.10
N SER A 450 -0.29 2.29 -8.01
CA SER A 450 0.38 0.98 -7.96
C SER A 450 1.88 1.06 -7.68
N GLY A 451 2.46 2.25 -7.68
CA GLY A 451 3.91 2.42 -7.61
C GLY A 451 4.59 1.73 -8.78
N SER A 452 5.56 0.87 -8.48
CA SER A 452 6.26 0.09 -9.50
C SER A 452 5.40 -1.06 -10.06
N GLY A 453 4.46 -1.57 -9.25
CA GLY A 453 3.64 -2.74 -9.56
C GLY A 453 3.46 -3.69 -8.38
N ARG A 454 2.88 -4.87 -8.64
CA ARG A 454 2.64 -5.92 -7.64
C ARG A 454 3.89 -6.73 -7.35
N LEU A 455 4.14 -6.99 -6.07
CA LEU A 455 5.19 -7.87 -5.57
C LEU A 455 5.22 -9.23 -6.31
N ASP A 456 6.40 -9.61 -6.78
CA ASP A 456 6.70 -10.93 -7.35
C ASP A 456 8.01 -11.46 -6.73
N ILE A 457 7.86 -12.28 -5.69
CA ILE A 457 8.99 -12.88 -4.95
C ILE A 457 9.76 -13.84 -5.86
N SER A 458 9.09 -14.51 -6.80
CA SER A 458 9.73 -15.44 -7.71
C SER A 458 10.73 -14.74 -8.63
N ASN A 459 10.37 -13.58 -9.17
CA ASN A 459 11.29 -12.78 -9.98
C ASN A 459 12.36 -12.11 -9.11
N ALA A 460 12.00 -11.51 -7.97
CA ALA A 460 12.95 -10.90 -7.04
C ALA A 460 14.02 -11.91 -6.59
N TYR A 461 13.61 -13.14 -6.26
CA TYR A 461 14.51 -14.19 -5.82
C TYR A 461 15.43 -14.69 -6.95
N LYS A 462 14.97 -14.72 -8.20
CA LYS A 462 15.75 -15.15 -9.37
C LYS A 462 16.59 -14.02 -9.98
N ALA A 463 16.35 -12.78 -9.57
CA ALA A 463 17.07 -11.64 -10.10
C ALA A 463 18.56 -11.73 -9.78
N LYS A 464 19.36 -11.32 -10.76
CA LYS A 464 20.82 -11.30 -10.72
C LYS A 464 21.38 -9.89 -10.79
N LEU A 465 20.52 -8.90 -11.04
CA LEU A 465 20.88 -7.50 -11.13
C LEU A 465 20.23 -6.74 -9.99
N ILE A 466 20.99 -5.85 -9.39
CA ILE A 466 20.52 -4.74 -8.57
C ILE A 466 20.62 -3.50 -9.45
N ILE A 467 19.52 -2.76 -9.56
CA ILE A 467 19.40 -1.57 -10.39
C ILE A 467 19.06 -0.38 -9.50
N ASN A 468 19.94 0.61 -9.48
CA ASN A 468 19.82 1.81 -8.65
C ASN A 468 20.00 3.08 -9.48
N PRO A 469 19.16 4.13 -9.31
CA PRO A 469 17.97 4.17 -8.45
C PRO A 469 16.82 3.27 -8.98
N THR A 470 15.84 2.96 -8.13
CA THR A 470 14.71 2.07 -8.47
C THR A 470 13.60 2.75 -9.27
N ASN A 471 13.62 4.08 -9.35
CA ASN A 471 12.71 4.92 -10.10
C ASN A 471 13.37 6.26 -10.41
N PHE A 472 12.78 7.04 -11.31
CA PHE A 472 13.16 8.41 -11.57
C PHE A 472 11.99 9.36 -11.40
N VAL A 473 12.29 10.53 -10.84
CA VAL A 473 11.50 11.73 -11.03
C VAL A 473 12.37 12.70 -11.83
N ILE A 474 11.83 13.19 -12.95
CA ILE A 474 12.52 14.13 -13.82
C ILE A 474 11.72 15.43 -13.94
N ASN A 475 12.44 16.54 -13.94
CA ASN A 475 11.90 17.88 -14.11
C ASN A 475 12.44 18.44 -15.41
N LEU A 476 11.54 18.81 -16.32
CA LEU A 476 11.83 19.36 -17.63
C LEU A 476 11.03 20.65 -17.80
N SER A 477 11.54 21.55 -18.64
CA SER A 477 10.91 22.84 -18.91
C SER A 477 11.36 23.37 -20.28
N PRO A 478 10.76 24.45 -20.81
CA PRO A 478 11.26 25.08 -22.04
C PRO A 478 12.75 25.47 -22.01
N ASN A 479 13.30 25.70 -20.82
CA ASN A 479 14.72 26.02 -20.62
C ASN A 479 15.60 24.76 -20.43
N GLN A 480 14.99 23.60 -20.23
CA GLN A 480 15.64 22.31 -20.04
C GLN A 480 14.82 21.23 -20.74
N LEU A 481 15.01 21.12 -22.06
CA LEU A 481 14.31 20.16 -22.93
C LEU A 481 14.97 18.77 -22.95
N SER A 482 16.14 18.63 -22.34
CA SER A 482 16.89 17.37 -22.24
C SER A 482 17.35 17.16 -20.81
N ILE A 483 17.34 15.90 -20.37
CA ILE A 483 17.92 15.50 -19.10
C ILE A 483 18.67 14.18 -19.25
N GLU A 484 19.88 14.15 -18.69
CA GLU A 484 20.68 12.94 -18.57
C GLU A 484 20.44 12.30 -17.19
N LYS A 485 20.22 10.99 -17.18
CA LYS A 485 20.07 10.16 -15.98
C LYS A 485 20.94 8.92 -16.10
N GLN A 486 21.34 8.37 -14.96
CA GLN A 486 22.18 7.19 -14.90
C GLN A 486 21.58 6.15 -13.96
N LEU A 487 21.65 4.89 -14.37
CA LEU A 487 21.39 3.72 -13.54
C LEU A 487 22.69 2.94 -13.32
N GLU A 488 23.00 2.62 -12.07
CA GLU A 488 24.00 1.63 -11.70
C GLU A 488 23.39 0.23 -11.80
N ILE A 489 24.08 -0.68 -12.47
CA ILE A 489 23.70 -2.09 -12.60
C ILE A 489 24.75 -2.93 -11.88
N LYS A 490 24.44 -3.37 -10.67
CA LYS A 490 25.30 -4.27 -9.90
C LYS A 490 24.90 -5.72 -10.11
N LEU A 491 25.88 -6.57 -10.36
CA LEU A 491 25.66 -8.00 -10.52
C LEU A 491 25.76 -8.70 -9.16
N ILE A 492 24.75 -9.50 -8.81
CA ILE A 492 24.76 -10.35 -7.61
C ILE A 492 25.61 -11.59 -7.87
N GLU A 493 25.38 -12.26 -9.00
CA GLU A 493 26.05 -13.50 -9.39
C GLU A 493 26.05 -13.71 -10.91
N GLY A 494 27.08 -14.40 -11.43
CA GLY A 494 27.22 -14.73 -12.85
C GLY A 494 28.01 -13.69 -13.66
N GLU A 495 27.60 -13.48 -14.92
CA GLU A 495 28.14 -12.45 -15.82
C GLU A 495 26.99 -11.61 -16.38
N LEU A 496 27.25 -10.32 -16.69
CA LEU A 496 26.22 -9.37 -17.14
C LEU A 496 25.57 -9.73 -18.49
N GLY A 497 26.30 -10.47 -19.35
CA GLY A 497 25.78 -10.92 -20.64
C GLY A 497 25.22 -9.78 -21.51
N LYS A 498 24.14 -10.09 -22.24
CA LYS A 498 23.41 -9.12 -23.08
C LYS A 498 22.22 -8.57 -22.30
N ILE A 499 22.13 -7.25 -22.23
CA ILE A 499 20.98 -6.51 -21.70
C ILE A 499 20.25 -5.84 -22.86
N ASN A 500 18.92 -5.83 -22.80
CA ASN A 500 18.08 -5.04 -23.71
C ASN A 500 17.32 -3.99 -22.90
N VAL A 501 17.43 -2.72 -23.31
CA VAL A 501 16.78 -1.59 -22.64
C VAL A 501 15.73 -1.00 -23.57
N LYS A 502 14.51 -0.83 -23.05
CA LYS A 502 13.37 -0.22 -23.75
C LYS A 502 12.77 0.85 -22.85
N PHE A 503 12.35 1.97 -23.43
CA PHE A 503 11.50 2.94 -22.75
C PHE A 503 10.08 2.87 -23.33
N GLU A 504 9.09 2.87 -22.46
CA GLU A 504 7.68 3.09 -22.80
C GLU A 504 7.21 4.34 -22.06
N GLY A 505 6.70 5.32 -22.78
CA GLY A 505 6.29 6.60 -22.22
C GLY A 505 5.63 7.48 -23.27
N PRO A 506 5.45 8.78 -22.99
CA PRO A 506 4.76 9.69 -23.89
C PRO A 506 5.49 9.82 -25.24
N GLU A 507 4.73 9.87 -26.33
CA GLU A 507 5.28 9.95 -27.70
C GLU A 507 6.17 11.18 -27.94
N PHE A 508 6.00 12.24 -27.15
CA PHE A 508 6.79 13.48 -27.26
C PHE A 508 8.14 13.40 -26.53
N ILE A 509 8.54 12.22 -26.03
CA ILE A 509 9.81 11.98 -25.35
C ILE A 509 10.65 11.00 -26.16
N GLU A 510 11.75 11.49 -26.71
CA GLU A 510 12.78 10.67 -27.34
C GLU A 510 13.74 10.14 -26.27
N PHE A 511 13.92 8.81 -26.24
CA PHE A 511 14.79 8.13 -25.29
C PHE A 511 16.00 7.53 -26.00
N THR A 512 17.20 7.89 -25.54
CA THR A 512 18.44 7.24 -25.96
C THR A 512 19.18 6.67 -24.76
N HIS A 513 20.00 5.65 -24.98
CA HIS A 513 20.77 5.05 -23.90
C HIS A 513 22.10 4.48 -24.36
N ASN A 514 23.03 4.36 -23.41
CA ASN A 514 24.32 3.73 -23.60
C ASN A 514 24.75 3.02 -22.32
N ILE A 515 25.33 1.82 -22.43
CA ILE A 515 25.84 1.06 -21.29
C ILE A 515 27.37 1.12 -21.32
N LYS A 516 27.97 1.67 -20.26
CA LYS A 516 29.43 1.71 -20.05
C LYS A 516 29.77 1.38 -18.60
N ASN A 517 30.72 0.47 -18.38
CA ASN A 517 31.22 0.12 -17.05
C ASN A 517 30.10 -0.13 -16.02
N ASN A 518 29.14 -1.00 -16.34
CA ASN A 518 27.98 -1.30 -15.50
C ASN A 518 27.07 -0.10 -15.16
N ASN A 519 27.20 1.00 -15.90
CA ASN A 519 26.33 2.15 -15.80
C ASN A 519 25.55 2.31 -17.10
N LEU A 520 24.23 2.37 -16.97
CA LEU A 520 23.31 2.70 -18.06
C LEU A 520 23.06 4.20 -18.01
N LEU A 521 23.68 4.92 -18.95
CA LEU A 521 23.43 6.33 -19.19
C LEU A 521 22.22 6.47 -20.11
N MET A 522 21.31 7.36 -19.76
CA MET A 522 20.06 7.57 -20.47
C MET A 522 19.84 9.06 -20.69
N GLU A 523 19.35 9.41 -21.86
CA GLU A 523 18.99 10.77 -22.22
C GLU A 523 17.53 10.79 -22.64
N LEU A 524 16.75 11.68 -22.03
CA LEU A 524 15.35 11.91 -22.35
C LEU A 524 15.22 13.32 -22.94
N ASN A 525 14.76 13.39 -24.19
CA ASN A 525 14.64 14.63 -24.95
C ASN A 525 13.17 14.92 -25.29
N ILE A 526 12.73 16.15 -25.02
CA ILE A 526 11.39 16.63 -25.38
C ILE A 526 11.38 17.07 -26.85
N ILE A 527 10.46 16.50 -27.63
CA ILE A 527 10.25 16.85 -29.05
C ILE A 527 8.90 17.54 -29.32
N GLY A 528 8.10 17.80 -28.29
CA GLY A 528 6.79 18.46 -28.41
C GLY A 528 6.36 19.21 -27.15
N GLU A 529 5.34 20.05 -27.25
CA GLU A 529 4.86 20.90 -26.15
C GLU A 529 3.57 20.33 -25.53
N LYS A 530 3.73 19.46 -24.53
CA LYS A 530 2.61 18.95 -23.72
C LYS A 530 2.96 19.05 -22.23
N PHE A 531 2.75 20.24 -21.65
CA PHE A 531 2.99 20.47 -20.23
C PHE A 531 2.09 19.60 -19.35
N GLY A 532 2.57 19.30 -18.15
CA GLY A 532 1.88 18.47 -17.17
C GLY A 532 2.77 17.39 -16.57
N GLU A 533 2.14 16.55 -15.77
CA GLU A 533 2.74 15.34 -15.22
C GLU A 533 2.47 14.18 -16.19
N HIS A 534 3.51 13.40 -16.47
CA HIS A 534 3.43 12.22 -17.35
C HIS A 534 4.19 11.06 -16.74
N GLU A 535 3.85 9.85 -17.17
CA GLU A 535 4.45 8.61 -16.67
C GLU A 535 5.15 7.86 -17.79
N GLY A 536 6.26 7.21 -17.45
CA GLY A 536 6.99 6.30 -18.31
C GLY A 536 7.61 5.15 -17.52
N LYS A 537 8.12 4.15 -18.23
CA LYS A 537 8.76 2.96 -17.68
C LYS A 537 9.97 2.61 -18.51
N ILE A 538 11.09 2.37 -17.85
CA ILE A 538 12.28 1.80 -18.47
C ILE A 538 12.27 0.31 -18.15
N PHE A 539 12.31 -0.52 -19.19
CA PHE A 539 12.42 -1.97 -19.09
C PHE A 539 13.84 -2.40 -19.40
N ILE A 540 14.46 -3.07 -18.46
CA ILE A 540 15.76 -3.71 -18.60
C ILE A 540 15.54 -5.20 -18.61
N ASN A 541 15.80 -5.87 -19.74
CA ASN A 541 15.66 -7.32 -19.85
C ASN A 541 17.02 -7.98 -19.72
N HIS A 542 17.16 -8.87 -18.74
CA HIS A 542 18.37 -9.66 -18.52
C HIS A 542 17.98 -11.12 -18.24
N GLU A 543 18.47 -12.01 -19.09
CA GLU A 543 18.06 -13.42 -19.14
C GLU A 543 16.53 -13.57 -19.28
N LYS A 544 15.86 -14.06 -18.23
CA LYS A 544 14.40 -14.29 -18.19
C LYS A 544 13.66 -13.28 -17.30
N ILE A 545 14.38 -12.33 -16.72
CA ILE A 545 13.82 -11.33 -15.82
C ILE A 545 13.74 -10.00 -16.56
N GLN A 546 12.55 -9.43 -16.57
CA GLN A 546 12.32 -8.05 -16.97
C GLN A 546 12.32 -7.21 -15.69
N TYR A 547 13.21 -6.22 -15.65
CA TYR A 547 13.27 -5.22 -14.59
C TYR A 547 12.54 -3.97 -15.08
N THR A 548 11.66 -3.43 -14.26
CA THR A 548 10.84 -2.24 -14.56
C THR A 548 11.25 -1.10 -13.65
N ILE A 549 11.61 0.03 -14.23
CA ILE A 549 12.01 1.25 -13.52
C ILE A 549 11.01 2.35 -13.89
N PRO A 550 10.11 2.74 -12.95
CA PRO A 550 9.18 3.83 -13.16
C PRO A 550 9.86 5.18 -13.38
N VAL A 551 9.26 6.02 -14.23
CA VAL A 551 9.70 7.38 -14.51
C VAL A 551 8.50 8.33 -14.39
N LEU A 552 8.53 9.23 -13.40
CA LEU A 552 7.59 10.33 -13.27
C LEU A 552 8.20 11.58 -13.90
N ILE A 553 7.45 12.25 -14.77
CA ILE A 553 7.95 13.32 -15.64
C ILE A 553 7.13 14.58 -15.38
N HIS A 554 7.75 15.57 -14.77
CA HIS A 554 7.19 16.91 -14.66
C HIS A 554 7.68 17.75 -15.83
N TYR A 555 6.82 18.03 -16.80
CA TYR A 555 7.10 19.01 -17.84
C TYR A 555 6.35 20.30 -17.55
N THR A 556 7.05 21.28 -16.97
CA THR A 556 6.43 22.50 -16.45
C THR A 556 6.63 23.70 -17.37
N GLU A 557 5.64 24.59 -17.42
CA GLU A 557 5.72 25.85 -18.20
C GLU A 557 6.81 26.78 -17.66
N GLY A 558 6.89 26.91 -16.34
CA GLY A 558 7.97 27.61 -15.65
C GLY A 558 9.12 26.69 -15.29
N SER A 559 10.26 27.28 -14.94
CA SER A 559 11.41 26.58 -14.38
C SER A 559 11.98 27.33 -13.19
N ILE A 560 12.61 26.57 -12.31
CA ILE A 560 13.44 27.07 -11.23
C ILE A 560 14.79 26.37 -11.33
N SER A 561 15.86 27.11 -11.11
CA SER A 561 17.21 26.59 -10.99
C SER A 561 17.81 27.07 -9.68
N ALA A 562 18.43 26.16 -8.94
CA ALA A 562 19.05 26.44 -7.67
C ALA A 562 20.55 26.17 -7.70
N TYR A 563 21.31 27.07 -7.06
CA TYR A 563 22.75 26.92 -6.92
C TYR A 563 23.22 27.40 -5.55
N GLU A 564 24.29 26.79 -5.08
CA GLU A 564 24.93 27.12 -3.81
C GLU A 564 26.01 28.19 -4.01
N GLU A 565 26.00 29.23 -3.17
CA GLU A 565 27.06 30.23 -3.08
C GLU A 565 27.11 30.79 -1.65
N ASN A 566 28.28 30.78 -1.00
CA ASN A 566 28.50 31.32 0.35
C ASN A 566 27.48 30.79 1.40
N GLU A 567 27.32 29.46 1.49
CA GLU A 567 26.41 28.79 2.45
C GLU A 567 24.92 29.15 2.25
N LYS A 568 24.58 29.68 1.07
CA LYS A 568 23.22 30.04 0.67
C LYS A 568 22.83 29.36 -0.62
N ILE A 569 21.57 28.95 -0.70
CA ILE A 569 20.94 28.53 -1.95
C ILE A 569 20.31 29.77 -2.59
N PHE A 570 20.70 30.07 -3.82
CA PHE A 570 20.08 31.09 -4.66
C PHE A 570 19.13 30.44 -5.66
N PHE A 571 18.11 31.19 -6.06
CA PHE A 571 17.07 30.69 -6.96
C PHE A 571 16.93 31.60 -8.18
N GLU A 572 16.91 31.01 -9.35
CA GLU A 572 16.62 31.64 -10.62
C GLU A 572 15.31 31.07 -11.18
N ILE A 573 14.35 31.95 -11.48
CA ILE A 573 13.03 31.56 -11.96
C ILE A 573 12.84 32.09 -13.36
N ASN A 574 12.49 31.19 -14.28
CA ASN A 574 12.14 31.55 -15.64
C ASN A 574 10.71 31.11 -15.94
N HIS A 575 9.96 31.95 -16.64
CA HIS A 575 8.62 31.65 -17.11
C HIS A 575 8.42 32.35 -18.47
N PRO A 576 7.75 31.71 -19.45
CA PRO A 576 7.50 32.34 -20.75
C PRO A 576 6.70 33.65 -20.61
N ASP A 577 5.69 33.63 -19.75
CA ASP A 577 4.91 34.82 -19.40
C ASP A 577 5.50 35.63 -18.23
N LYS A 578 5.08 36.89 -18.12
CA LYS A 578 5.49 37.78 -17.03
C LYS A 578 4.92 37.32 -15.69
N TRP A 579 5.77 36.79 -14.82
CA TRP A 579 5.41 36.40 -13.46
C TRP A 579 5.53 37.56 -12.45
N SER A 580 4.77 37.50 -11.37
CA SER A 580 4.67 38.55 -10.34
C SER A 580 5.37 38.19 -9.03
N SER A 581 5.25 36.93 -8.62
CA SER A 581 5.87 36.39 -7.40
C SER A 581 5.96 34.87 -7.50
N ALA A 582 6.85 34.27 -6.72
CA ALA A 582 6.94 32.82 -6.61
C ALA A 582 7.14 32.43 -5.14
N LYS A 583 6.32 31.49 -4.65
CA LYS A 583 6.54 30.88 -3.34
C LYS A 583 7.43 29.65 -3.54
N ILE A 584 8.65 29.71 -3.03
CA ILE A 584 9.64 28.64 -3.09
C ILE A 584 9.62 27.92 -1.75
N THR A 585 9.53 26.59 -1.81
CA THR A 585 9.54 25.68 -0.67
C THR A 585 10.74 24.76 -0.83
N VAL A 586 11.69 24.85 0.11
CA VAL A 586 12.93 24.07 0.12
C VAL A 586 12.83 23.04 1.23
N THR A 587 12.93 21.77 0.90
CA THR A 587 12.81 20.65 1.85
C THR A 587 14.10 19.84 1.86
N ASN A 588 14.72 19.66 3.01
CA ASN A 588 15.82 18.71 3.16
C ASN A 588 15.25 17.28 3.02
N SER A 589 15.74 16.53 2.04
CA SER A 589 15.25 15.18 1.71
C SER A 589 15.38 14.18 2.85
N LYS A 590 16.39 14.33 3.72
CA LYS A 590 16.71 13.38 4.79
C LYS A 590 15.90 13.60 6.07
N ASN A 591 15.69 14.84 6.50
CA ASN A 591 14.94 15.11 7.75
C ASN A 591 13.55 15.71 7.52
N GLY A 592 13.22 16.05 6.27
CA GLY A 592 11.93 16.65 5.91
C GLY A 592 11.76 18.08 6.42
N ASN A 593 12.80 18.72 6.94
CA ASN A 593 12.72 20.13 7.35
C ASN A 593 12.47 21.01 6.14
N THR A 594 11.42 21.82 6.23
CA THR A 594 10.97 22.67 5.14
C THR A 594 11.13 24.15 5.50
N TYR A 595 11.64 24.91 4.53
CA TYR A 595 11.77 26.36 4.57
C TYR A 595 10.98 26.96 3.42
N SER A 596 10.37 28.13 3.62
CA SER A 596 9.64 28.83 2.55
C SER A 596 10.11 30.26 2.41
N ILE A 597 10.31 30.69 1.17
CA ILE A 597 10.67 32.06 0.82
C ILE A 597 9.86 32.53 -0.39
N THR A 598 9.64 33.84 -0.49
CA THR A 598 8.97 34.43 -1.65
C THR A 598 9.98 35.18 -2.50
N ALA A 599 10.04 34.85 -3.78
CA ALA A 599 10.81 35.57 -4.79
C ALA A 599 9.92 36.51 -5.59
N THR A 600 10.52 37.58 -6.12
CA THR A 600 9.91 38.53 -7.07
C THR A 600 10.92 38.81 -8.19
N PRO A 601 10.49 39.14 -9.42
CA PRO A 601 11.40 39.27 -10.57
C PRO A 601 12.61 40.20 -10.34
N ASP A 602 12.41 41.28 -9.60
CA ASP A 602 13.44 42.32 -9.42
C ASP A 602 14.41 42.07 -8.24
N LYS A 603 14.29 40.93 -7.54
CA LYS A 603 15.06 40.68 -6.31
C LYS A 603 15.74 39.31 -6.31
N LYS A 604 17.08 39.31 -6.23
CA LYS A 604 17.85 38.09 -5.96
C LYS A 604 17.42 37.52 -4.60
N THR A 605 16.94 36.29 -4.61
CA THR A 605 16.35 35.62 -3.45
C THR A 605 17.26 34.47 -3.04
N SER A 606 17.51 34.31 -1.73
CA SER A 606 18.40 33.28 -1.21
C SER A 606 17.91 32.71 0.12
N LEU A 607 18.28 31.48 0.42
CA LEU A 607 18.01 30.80 1.68
C LEU A 607 19.33 30.34 2.31
N GLU A 608 19.53 30.62 3.60
CA GLU A 608 20.66 30.07 4.37
C GLU A 608 20.40 28.61 4.72
N ILE A 609 21.43 27.78 4.58
CA ILE A 609 21.40 26.35 4.89
C ILE A 609 22.51 25.99 5.87
N TYR A 610 22.23 24.98 6.71
CA TYR A 610 23.08 24.64 7.85
C TYR A 610 23.51 23.16 7.85
N GLU A 611 23.07 22.38 6.87
CA GLU A 611 23.31 20.94 6.82
C GLU A 611 23.70 20.50 5.40
N ASN A 612 24.69 19.63 5.28
CA ASN A 612 24.96 18.94 4.03
C ASN A 612 23.83 17.94 3.74
N GLY A 613 23.45 17.80 2.49
CA GLY A 613 22.37 16.92 2.08
C GLY A 613 21.77 17.29 0.73
N GLU A 614 20.82 16.49 0.28
CA GLU A 614 20.01 16.79 -0.89
C GLU A 614 18.76 17.58 -0.48
N TYR A 615 18.48 18.64 -1.23
CA TYR A 615 17.37 19.55 -1.00
C TYR A 615 16.44 19.54 -2.21
N TRP A 616 15.16 19.38 -1.94
CA TRP A 616 14.09 19.44 -2.91
C TRP A 616 13.45 20.82 -2.93
N ILE A 617 13.20 21.37 -4.13
CA ILE A 617 12.80 22.76 -4.32
C ILE A 617 11.52 22.81 -5.14
N ASP A 618 10.41 23.16 -4.51
CA ASP A 618 9.09 23.34 -5.12
C ASP A 618 8.77 24.83 -5.20
N ALA A 619 8.58 25.35 -6.42
CA ALA A 619 8.21 26.72 -6.67
C ALA A 619 6.80 26.83 -7.28
N LYS A 620 5.95 27.61 -6.62
CA LYS A 620 4.64 28.03 -7.14
C LYS A 620 4.75 29.44 -7.69
N ILE A 621 4.88 29.55 -9.02
CA ILE A 621 5.11 30.78 -9.77
C ILE A 621 3.75 31.40 -10.15
N ARG A 622 3.48 32.63 -9.71
CA ARG A 622 2.23 33.34 -10.01
C ARG A 622 2.37 34.18 -11.28
N VAL A 623 1.53 33.89 -12.26
CA VAL A 623 1.43 34.58 -13.55
C VAL A 623 -0.02 35.06 -13.69
N ASP A 624 -0.22 36.37 -13.64
CA ASP A 624 -1.56 36.97 -13.52
C ASP A 624 -2.39 36.33 -12.40
N GLU A 625 -3.52 35.69 -12.73
CA GLU A 625 -4.38 34.96 -11.78
C GLU A 625 -4.05 33.45 -11.67
N ASN A 626 -3.13 32.94 -12.50
CA ASN A 626 -2.76 31.54 -12.58
C ASN A 626 -1.48 31.21 -11.77
N ILE A 627 -1.31 29.92 -11.47
CA ILE A 627 -0.13 29.39 -10.80
C ILE A 627 0.48 28.28 -11.64
N SER A 628 1.75 28.44 -11.99
CA SER A 628 2.59 27.43 -12.62
C SER A 628 3.51 26.81 -11.57
N ASN A 629 3.69 25.49 -11.61
CA ASN A 629 4.64 24.80 -10.72
C ASN A 629 6.00 24.71 -11.41
N ALA A 630 7.08 24.69 -10.64
CA ALA A 630 8.41 24.38 -11.12
C ALA A 630 9.20 23.66 -10.01
N PHE A 631 10.04 22.70 -10.40
CA PHE A 631 10.74 21.84 -9.46
C PHE A 631 12.24 21.78 -9.78
N ASP A 632 13.06 21.71 -8.74
CA ASP A 632 14.50 21.48 -8.85
C ASP A 632 15.03 20.70 -7.64
N THR A 633 16.22 20.13 -7.77
CA THR A 633 16.92 19.40 -6.71
C THR A 633 18.38 19.84 -6.66
N ILE A 634 18.89 20.14 -5.47
CA ILE A 634 20.29 20.52 -5.27
C ILE A 634 20.95 19.68 -4.18
N LYS A 635 22.17 19.20 -4.44
CA LYS A 635 22.98 18.49 -3.44
C LYS A 635 24.05 19.42 -2.87
N ILE A 636 24.03 19.59 -1.56
CA ILE A 636 24.95 20.42 -0.79
C ILE A 636 25.96 19.52 -0.10
N THR A 637 27.24 19.77 -0.34
CA THR A 637 28.35 19.00 0.27
C THR A 637 29.46 19.90 0.82
N SER A 638 29.31 21.21 0.71
CA SER A 638 30.38 22.18 0.96
C SER A 638 30.44 22.69 2.40
N LEU A 639 29.39 22.44 3.20
CA LEU A 639 29.31 22.97 4.57
C LEU A 639 30.29 22.24 5.49
N PRO A 640 30.98 22.96 6.40
CA PRO A 640 31.82 22.31 7.41
C PRO A 640 30.98 21.37 8.27
N GLU A 641 31.48 20.16 8.55
CA GLU A 641 30.86 19.30 9.55
C GLU A 641 30.92 20.00 10.92
N GLU A 642 29.80 20.52 11.40
CA GLU A 642 29.71 20.95 12.79
C GLU A 642 29.91 19.72 13.68
N MET A 643 30.92 19.79 14.54
CA MET A 643 31.17 18.80 15.58
C MET A 643 29.91 18.73 16.45
N LYS A 644 29.08 17.70 16.26
CA LYS A 644 27.88 17.45 17.08
C LYS A 644 28.28 17.39 18.55
N LEU A 645 28.25 18.51 19.26
CA LEU A 645 28.23 18.50 20.71
C LEU A 645 26.90 17.85 21.08
N THR A 646 26.99 16.66 21.66
CA THR A 646 25.87 15.95 22.30
C THR A 646 24.97 16.95 23.02
N ASN A 647 23.67 16.92 22.74
CA ASN A 647 22.60 17.72 23.34
C ASN A 647 22.71 17.80 24.87
N ILE A 648 23.50 18.74 25.37
CA ILE A 648 23.41 19.21 26.75
C ILE A 648 22.60 20.50 26.66
N PRO A 649 21.35 20.54 27.17
CA PRO A 649 20.53 21.75 27.17
C PRO A 649 21.32 22.92 27.75
N GLU A 650 21.31 24.09 27.11
CA GLU A 650 22.09 25.27 27.53
C GLU A 650 21.95 25.59 29.03
N LYS A 651 20.76 25.35 29.60
CA LYS A 651 20.51 25.49 31.05
C LYS A 651 21.39 24.58 31.91
N GLN A 652 21.66 23.35 31.48
CA GLN A 652 22.52 22.41 32.21
C GLN A 652 24.00 22.80 32.12
N ILE A 653 24.45 23.33 30.98
CA ILE A 653 25.81 23.89 30.84
C ILE A 653 26.00 25.07 31.81
N ILE A 654 25.03 25.98 31.87
CA ILE A 654 25.07 27.12 32.79
C ILE A 654 25.09 26.64 34.25
N ILE A 655 24.32 25.60 34.61
CA ILE A 655 24.31 25.03 35.96
C ILE A 655 25.66 24.40 36.31
N VAL A 656 26.26 23.63 35.41
CA VAL A 656 27.57 22.99 35.63
C VAL A 656 28.67 24.04 35.76
N ILE A 657 28.70 25.04 34.88
CA ILE A 657 29.66 26.16 34.97
C ILE A 657 29.47 26.93 36.29
N SER A 658 28.23 27.20 36.69
CA SER A 658 27.92 27.86 37.95
C SER A 658 28.37 27.03 39.16
N ALA A 659 28.15 25.71 39.13
CA ALA A 659 28.60 24.81 40.18
C ALA A 659 30.14 24.76 40.28
N ILE A 660 30.84 24.72 39.15
CA ILE A 660 32.31 24.74 39.10
C ILE A 660 32.86 26.06 39.65
N ILE A 661 32.26 27.20 39.31
CA ILE A 661 32.64 28.51 39.85
C ILE A 661 32.39 28.59 41.36
N ILE A 662 31.26 28.08 41.84
CA ILE A 662 30.94 28.03 43.28
C ILE A 662 31.92 27.13 44.04
N ILE A 663 32.24 25.94 43.51
CA ILE A 663 33.20 25.02 44.14
C ILE A 663 34.62 25.61 44.11
N GLY A 664 35.01 26.25 43.01
CA GLY A 664 36.31 26.91 42.90
C GLY A 664 36.46 28.10 43.85
N THR A 665 35.42 28.92 43.98
CA THR A 665 35.39 30.05 44.92
C THR A 665 35.32 29.60 46.38
N ALA A 666 34.49 28.61 46.72
CA ALA A 666 34.45 28.02 48.06
C ALA A 666 35.77 27.33 48.43
N GLY A 667 36.40 26.63 47.48
CA GLY A 667 37.72 26.03 47.65
C GLY A 667 38.84 27.05 47.89
N LEU A 668 38.73 28.25 47.31
CA LEU A 668 39.64 29.36 47.58
C LEU A 668 39.41 30.01 48.96
N PHE A 669 38.18 30.01 49.46
CA PHE A 669 37.86 30.51 50.80
C PHE A 669 38.22 29.52 51.93
N ILE A 670 38.18 28.21 51.67
CA ILE A 670 38.57 27.18 52.64
C ILE A 670 40.10 27.04 52.75
N ARG A 671 40.86 27.60 51.79
CA ARG A 671 42.32 27.54 51.74
C ARG A 671 43.03 28.77 52.34
N LYS A 672 42.31 29.62 53.07
CA LYS A 672 42.84 30.80 53.76
C LYS A 672 42.92 30.61 55.26
#